data_AF-A0A0C3CDY8-F1
#
_entry.id   AF-A0A0C3CDY8-F1
#
_cell.length_a   1.000
_cell.length_b   1.000
_cell.length_c   1.000
_cell.angle_alpha   90.00
_cell.angle_beta   90.00
_cell.angle_gamma   90.00
#
_symmetry.space_group_name_H-M   'P 1'
#
loop_
_entity.id
_entity.type
_entity.pdbx_description
1 polymer ?
#
loop_
_entity_poly.entity_id
_entity_poly.type
_entity_poly.pdbx_seq_one_letter_code
_entity_poly.pdbx_strand_id
1 'polypeptide(L)'
;MSNDQTLKKARGGTKSCTECRRRKVRCIRQPEDAQTCRRCEERDSECIAQTYSSQPLHSQRFSSRYRISKLESKVASLSKIIRDIETKLGNLPTQVSEPTPALPVSSPETYESDDNSSMSDVLTTEPPSHMRSLFQNSWLSVDTDHQNRQLYDRKARASAHLLDIARRALQKLIPSKYDVSHIARSASRWLDLLHTLLPQPFAVKSQQEILDCYEEMCKPDTDAISLATWLITIAITAQQIPQEHHSPSIQLDGRQKYSRFSRAVAEIAESTLISYDRLICTVEGLGMAMHFVRLQMSQGNLQKAWLRLRHFIAVAELMGLPNACQAFQSSQGNGSDGYETQLQRAQLWQSFCSADGISGVVLNLPPSISPYQRPKPQTLAIDGVIQPRAYISRLIEITTKIQYRDNTNMTQRSCAELYASALELDRELKVLASQTPKSWWTRSVEHVKPDHVVQFLHCCISMRIHLAFAMRKDPDGEYIYSRLTCREACESVTEYYRFLRRELPSGIFLSRCLDLQVFIATVILLLTSHSSPCTDLPNLRTNKVKVDSVVTQVIEVMDEKSKNTAVSHFAQHCVNSIRSLKELLQEDDEGSNMQELTLKIPLLGIVHIRRNSYRSRTQDTQNQPSFGILANSGLWKPNEQLLTTQEHRQIPLNINSNMASNLQAPEELPWDPLSWCIEDQYEDFFQDALMADEIDQFAIWQNNHLPC
;
A
#
# COMPACT_ATOMS: atom_id res chain seq x y z
N MET A 1 42.43 22.92 -59.06
CA MET A 1 41.30 23.86 -59.23
C MET A 1 40.72 24.14 -57.86
N SER A 2 40.49 25.42 -57.58
CA SER A 2 40.19 25.99 -56.27
C SER A 2 38.86 25.49 -55.69
N ASN A 3 38.77 25.38 -54.36
CA ASN A 3 37.63 25.95 -53.67
C ASN A 3 38.01 26.44 -52.27
N ASP A 4 38.07 27.76 -52.22
CA ASP A 4 38.09 28.65 -51.07
C ASP A 4 36.86 28.40 -50.18
N GLN A 5 37.07 28.17 -48.88
CA GLN A 5 36.02 28.34 -47.88
C GLN A 5 36.47 29.41 -46.88
N THR A 6 36.16 30.64 -47.26
CA THR A 6 36.11 31.83 -46.42
C THR A 6 35.45 31.53 -45.07
N LEU A 7 36.26 31.55 -44.00
CA LEU A 7 35.79 31.54 -42.62
C LEU A 7 35.02 32.84 -42.33
N LYS A 8 33.71 32.74 -42.07
CA LYS A 8 32.86 33.87 -41.71
C LYS A 8 33.33 34.51 -40.40
N LYS A 9 33.61 35.83 -40.43
CA LYS A 9 33.85 36.68 -39.25
C LYS A 9 32.58 36.74 -38.38
N ALA A 10 32.68 36.28 -37.12
CA ALA A 10 31.63 36.42 -36.12
C ALA A 10 31.50 37.87 -35.62
N ARG A 11 30.25 38.33 -35.48
CA ARG A 11 29.83 39.68 -35.03
C ARG A 11 30.36 40.02 -33.63
N GLY A 12 30.73 41.29 -33.45
CA GLY A 12 31.36 41.86 -32.27
C GLY A 12 30.43 41.96 -31.06
N GLY A 13 30.85 41.32 -29.96
CA GLY A 13 30.18 41.34 -28.66
C GLY A 13 30.98 40.51 -27.66
N THR A 14 32.05 41.09 -27.11
CA THR A 14 32.92 40.56 -26.03
C THR A 14 33.51 39.15 -26.20
N LYS A 15 34.66 39.03 -26.87
CA LYS A 15 35.44 37.78 -27.00
C LYS A 15 36.44 37.61 -25.84
N SER A 16 36.13 36.83 -24.81
CA SER A 16 37.13 36.41 -23.82
C SER A 16 38.17 35.45 -24.44
N CYS A 17 39.45 35.50 -24.04
CA CYS A 17 40.43 34.45 -24.39
C CYS A 17 40.09 33.12 -23.70
N THR A 18 40.69 32.02 -24.18
CA THR A 18 40.48 30.67 -23.62
C THR A 18 40.88 30.58 -22.14
N GLU A 19 42.01 31.18 -21.75
CA GLU A 19 42.49 31.16 -20.37
C GLU A 19 41.60 31.95 -19.40
N CYS A 20 41.16 33.15 -19.77
CA CYS A 20 40.23 33.93 -18.94
C CYS A 20 38.89 33.19 -18.74
N ARG A 21 38.40 32.49 -19.77
CA ARG A 21 37.18 31.66 -19.67
C ARG A 21 37.39 30.45 -18.75
N ARG A 22 38.50 29.71 -18.90
CA ARG A 22 38.84 28.57 -18.03
C ARG A 22 38.87 28.97 -16.56
N ARG A 23 39.39 30.16 -16.27
CA ARG A 23 39.50 30.70 -14.91
C ARG A 23 38.24 31.47 -14.44
N LYS A 24 37.22 31.59 -15.28
CA LYS A 24 35.97 32.35 -15.05
C LYS A 24 36.20 33.80 -14.62
N VAL A 25 37.19 34.47 -15.21
CA VAL A 25 37.53 35.86 -14.91
C VAL A 25 37.34 36.75 -16.15
N ARG A 26 36.96 38.02 -15.98
CA ARG A 26 36.78 38.99 -17.08
C ARG A 26 38.06 39.16 -17.92
N CYS A 27 37.95 39.08 -19.25
CA CYS A 27 39.05 39.29 -20.18
C CYS A 27 39.02 40.76 -20.66
N ILE A 28 40.11 41.50 -20.43
CA ILE A 28 40.21 42.93 -20.75
C ILE A 28 41.42 43.13 -21.67
N ARG A 29 41.17 43.62 -22.88
CA ARG A 29 42.20 44.01 -23.87
C ARG A 29 42.24 45.53 -23.98
N GLN A 30 43.41 46.13 -23.86
CA GLN A 30 43.61 47.56 -24.00
C GLN A 30 44.91 47.81 -24.78
N PRO A 31 44.88 48.49 -25.94
CA PRO A 31 43.70 48.90 -26.72
C PRO A 31 42.84 47.69 -27.18
N GLU A 32 41.63 47.91 -27.69
CA GLU A 32 40.67 46.81 -28.02
C GLU A 32 41.25 45.77 -29.01
N ASP A 33 42.27 46.16 -29.78
CA ASP A 33 42.97 45.33 -30.78
C ASP A 33 44.24 44.64 -30.24
N ALA A 34 44.51 44.72 -28.94
CA ALA A 34 45.67 44.07 -28.34
C ALA A 34 45.59 42.53 -28.50
N GLN A 35 46.67 41.91 -28.99
CA GLN A 35 46.74 40.45 -29.18
C GLN A 35 46.63 39.70 -27.85
N THR A 36 47.26 40.23 -26.81
CA THR A 36 47.24 39.72 -25.43
C THR A 36 46.30 40.55 -24.56
N CYS A 37 45.58 39.88 -23.64
CA CYS A 37 44.77 40.55 -22.62
C CYS A 37 45.63 40.82 -21.38
N ARG A 38 45.34 41.91 -20.67
CA ARG A 38 46.15 42.40 -19.54
C ARG A 38 46.46 41.31 -18.50
N ARG A 39 45.50 40.45 -18.21
CA ARG A 39 45.65 39.37 -17.21
C ARG A 39 46.54 38.22 -17.67
N CYS A 40 46.60 37.98 -18.98
CA CYS A 40 47.50 36.97 -19.53
C CYS A 40 48.93 37.51 -19.61
N GLU A 41 49.07 38.79 -19.92
CA GLU A 41 50.35 39.53 -19.93
C GLU A 41 50.97 39.63 -18.53
N GLU A 42 50.19 40.03 -17.51
CA GLU A 42 50.66 40.07 -16.10
C GLU A 42 51.13 38.72 -15.56
N ARG A 43 50.84 37.61 -16.26
CA ARG A 43 51.10 36.24 -15.79
C ARG A 43 51.98 35.44 -16.74
N ASP A 44 52.57 36.07 -17.76
CA ASP A 44 53.34 35.40 -18.82
C ASP A 44 52.65 34.13 -19.34
N SER A 45 51.35 34.26 -19.62
CA SER A 45 50.52 33.13 -20.08
C SER A 45 49.97 33.40 -21.47
N GLU A 46 49.85 32.33 -22.27
CA GLU A 46 49.49 32.44 -23.67
C GLU A 46 48.02 32.89 -23.85
N CYS A 47 47.82 34.04 -24.49
CA CYS A 47 46.50 34.66 -24.63
C CYS A 47 45.86 34.31 -25.98
N ILE A 48 45.23 33.14 -26.07
CA ILE A 48 44.64 32.67 -27.33
C ILE A 48 43.20 33.19 -27.45
N ALA A 49 42.93 33.97 -28.50
CA ALA A 49 41.58 34.41 -28.83
C ALA A 49 40.71 33.20 -29.21
N GLN A 50 39.47 33.16 -28.70
CA GLN A 50 38.53 32.08 -29.05
C GLN A 50 38.16 32.18 -30.53
N THR A 51 38.82 31.39 -31.37
CA THR A 51 38.28 30.95 -32.65
C THR A 51 37.24 29.87 -32.35
N TYR A 52 35.98 30.10 -32.72
CA TYR A 52 35.03 29.00 -32.83
C TYR A 52 35.45 28.17 -34.04
N SER A 53 36.46 27.32 -33.85
CA SER A 53 36.59 26.13 -34.66
C SER A 53 35.42 25.23 -34.28
N SER A 54 34.68 24.74 -35.27
CA SER A 54 33.85 23.55 -35.12
C SER A 54 34.73 22.49 -34.45
N GLN A 55 34.40 22.16 -33.20
CA GLN A 55 35.13 21.19 -32.39
C GLN A 55 35.42 19.94 -33.22
N PRO A 56 36.62 19.32 -33.09
CA PRO A 56 36.77 17.95 -33.54
C PRO A 56 35.69 17.14 -32.82
N LEU A 57 34.92 16.37 -33.59
CA LEU A 57 33.94 15.41 -33.09
C LEU A 57 34.53 14.75 -31.85
N HIS A 58 33.92 15.08 -30.71
CA HIS A 58 34.27 14.50 -29.43
C HIS A 58 34.30 12.99 -29.64
N SER A 59 35.45 12.36 -29.42
CA SER A 59 35.59 10.90 -29.52
C SER A 59 34.40 10.25 -28.83
N GLN A 60 33.71 9.38 -29.56
CA GLN A 60 32.54 8.64 -29.09
C GLN A 60 32.76 8.27 -27.62
N ARG A 61 31.97 8.89 -26.72
CA ARG A 61 31.85 8.37 -25.36
C ARG A 61 31.13 7.03 -25.50
N PHE A 62 31.92 5.98 -25.73
CA PHE A 62 31.45 4.62 -25.68
C PHE A 62 30.76 4.40 -24.33
N SER A 63 29.65 3.65 -24.34
CA SER A 63 28.94 3.34 -23.10
C SER A 63 29.91 2.71 -22.10
N SER A 64 29.65 2.90 -20.81
CA SER A 64 30.42 2.26 -19.73
C SER A 64 30.62 0.77 -20.00
N ARG A 65 29.62 0.07 -20.56
CA ARG A 65 29.69 -1.35 -20.92
C ARG A 65 30.72 -1.66 -22.01
N TYR A 66 30.81 -0.88 -23.09
CA TYR A 66 31.84 -1.10 -24.11
C TYR A 66 33.25 -0.84 -23.56
N ARG A 67 33.39 0.15 -22.65
CA ARG A 67 34.66 0.42 -21.97
C ARG A 67 35.06 -0.71 -21.03
N ILE A 68 34.09 -1.28 -20.30
CA ILE A 68 34.28 -2.42 -19.40
C ILE A 68 34.64 -3.68 -20.20
N SER A 69 33.89 -4.02 -21.25
CA SER A 69 34.21 -5.14 -22.14
C SER A 69 35.59 -5.02 -22.80
N LYS A 70 35.98 -3.81 -23.21
CA LYS A 70 37.33 -3.54 -23.74
C LYS A 70 38.42 -3.62 -22.65
N LEU A 71 38.09 -3.32 -21.40
CA LEU A 71 38.97 -3.51 -20.24
C LEU A 71 39.12 -4.99 -19.91
N GLU A 72 38.03 -5.74 -19.86
CA GLU A 72 38.02 -7.20 -19.63
C GLU A 72 38.81 -7.94 -20.71
N SER A 73 38.63 -7.59 -21.98
CA SER A 73 39.44 -8.08 -23.10
C SER A 73 40.94 -7.82 -22.91
N LYS A 74 41.29 -6.60 -22.48
CA LYS A 74 42.69 -6.24 -22.23
C LYS A 74 43.27 -6.94 -21.01
N VAL A 75 42.49 -7.12 -19.95
CA VAL A 75 42.87 -7.85 -18.74
C VAL A 75 43.08 -9.32 -19.07
N ALA A 76 42.18 -9.95 -19.83
CA ALA A 76 42.36 -11.33 -20.31
C ALA A 76 43.62 -11.50 -21.16
N SER A 77 43.92 -10.54 -22.04
CA SER A 77 45.16 -10.53 -22.82
C SER A 77 46.40 -10.36 -21.94
N LEU A 78 46.35 -9.50 -20.92
CA LEU A 78 47.43 -9.31 -19.95
C LEU A 78 47.66 -10.57 -19.12
N SER A 79 46.60 -11.20 -18.62
CA SER A 79 46.67 -12.47 -17.90
C SER A 79 47.26 -13.59 -18.77
N LYS A 80 46.97 -13.58 -20.08
CA LYS A 80 47.61 -14.51 -21.03
C LYS A 80 49.10 -14.23 -21.19
N ILE A 81 49.49 -12.97 -21.37
CA ILE A 81 50.90 -12.57 -21.50
C ILE A 81 51.68 -12.88 -20.22
N ILE A 82 51.08 -12.66 -19.04
CA ILE A 82 51.69 -12.98 -17.75
C ILE A 82 51.92 -14.49 -17.63
N ARG A 83 50.93 -15.33 -17.97
CA ARG A 83 51.09 -16.79 -18.03
C ARG A 83 52.16 -17.22 -19.04
N ASP A 84 52.27 -16.55 -20.19
CA ASP A 84 53.31 -16.82 -21.19
C ASP A 84 54.72 -16.39 -20.72
N ILE A 85 54.82 -15.39 -19.85
CA ILE A 85 56.08 -14.95 -19.23
C ILE A 85 56.47 -15.89 -18.07
N GLU A 86 55.50 -16.31 -17.25
CA GLU A 86 55.69 -17.28 -16.16
C GLU A 86 56.19 -18.63 -16.69
N THR A 87 55.63 -19.09 -17.82
CA THR A 87 56.06 -20.33 -18.49
C THR A 87 57.45 -20.21 -19.14
N LYS A 88 57.83 -19.03 -19.65
CA LYS A 88 59.17 -18.78 -20.19
C LYS A 88 60.25 -18.60 -19.11
N LEU A 89 59.87 -18.24 -17.89
CA LEU A 89 60.77 -18.09 -16.73
C LEU A 89 60.89 -19.36 -15.87
N GLY A 90 60.24 -20.47 -16.27
CA GLY A 90 60.41 -21.78 -15.65
C GLY A 90 59.69 -21.99 -14.31
N ASN A 91 58.72 -21.14 -13.95
CA ASN A 91 57.94 -21.29 -12.73
C ASN A 91 56.57 -21.95 -13.02
N LEU A 92 56.20 -22.94 -12.20
CA LEU A 92 54.99 -23.76 -12.35
C LEU A 92 53.71 -22.92 -12.07
N PRO A 93 52.67 -22.92 -12.94
CA PRO A 93 51.46 -22.14 -12.71
C PRO A 93 50.56 -22.75 -11.63
N THR A 94 50.10 -21.94 -10.66
CA THR A 94 49.07 -22.29 -9.67
C THR A 94 47.72 -22.48 -10.36
N GLN A 95 47.15 -23.69 -10.24
CA GLN A 95 45.85 -24.05 -10.81
C GLN A 95 44.70 -23.39 -10.02
N VAL A 96 43.82 -22.68 -10.73
CA VAL A 96 42.41 -22.49 -10.33
C VAL A 96 41.57 -23.17 -11.39
N SER A 97 40.83 -24.19 -10.97
CA SER A 97 40.02 -25.07 -11.81
C SER A 97 38.65 -24.45 -12.11
N GLU A 98 38.26 -24.42 -13.38
CA GLU A 98 36.86 -24.38 -13.82
C GLU A 98 36.64 -25.37 -15.00
N PRO A 99 35.40 -25.87 -15.19
CA PRO A 99 35.13 -27.14 -15.86
C PRO A 99 35.14 -27.08 -17.40
N THR A 100 35.54 -28.21 -17.97
CA THR A 100 35.69 -28.56 -19.39
C THR A 100 34.40 -28.41 -20.23
N PRO A 101 34.44 -27.80 -21.44
CA PRO A 101 33.40 -27.94 -22.45
C PRO A 101 33.73 -29.08 -23.45
N ALA A 102 32.72 -29.89 -23.78
CA ALA A 102 32.77 -30.89 -24.85
C ALA A 102 32.44 -30.27 -26.23
N LEU A 103 32.93 -30.92 -27.28
CA LEU A 103 33.21 -30.45 -28.64
C LEU A 103 32.01 -30.04 -29.53
N PRO A 104 32.24 -29.22 -30.59
CA PRO A 104 31.23 -28.69 -31.50
C PRO A 104 30.99 -29.53 -32.78
N VAL A 105 29.74 -29.57 -33.25
CA VAL A 105 29.33 -30.01 -34.59
C VAL A 105 28.94 -28.78 -35.43
N SER A 106 29.22 -28.85 -36.72
CA SER A 106 29.42 -27.74 -37.65
C SER A 106 28.15 -27.01 -38.17
N SER A 107 28.20 -25.67 -38.11
CA SER A 107 27.62 -24.63 -39.01
C SER A 107 26.08 -24.42 -39.10
N PRO A 108 25.57 -23.21 -39.49
CA PRO A 108 26.22 -21.91 -39.69
C PRO A 108 25.66 -20.75 -38.83
N GLU A 109 26.57 -19.84 -38.46
CA GLU A 109 26.40 -18.43 -38.07
C GLU A 109 24.97 -17.94 -37.71
N THR A 110 24.65 -18.02 -36.42
CA THR A 110 23.73 -17.06 -35.79
C THR A 110 24.47 -16.47 -34.60
N TYR A 111 24.74 -15.17 -34.62
CA TYR A 111 25.33 -14.45 -33.49
C TYR A 111 24.30 -14.39 -32.35
N GLU A 112 24.19 -15.46 -31.56
CA GLU A 112 23.55 -15.40 -30.25
C GLU A 112 24.55 -14.79 -29.27
N SER A 113 24.36 -13.51 -28.99
CA SER A 113 24.93 -12.89 -27.81
C SER A 113 24.10 -13.38 -26.62
N ASP A 114 24.69 -14.27 -25.84
CA ASP A 114 24.30 -14.49 -24.44
C ASP A 114 24.32 -13.14 -23.73
N ASP A 115 23.15 -12.61 -23.38
CA ASP A 115 23.03 -11.46 -22.48
C ASP A 115 21.98 -11.77 -21.43
N ASN A 116 22.46 -12.23 -20.28
CA ASN A 116 21.66 -12.46 -19.09
C ASN A 116 21.04 -11.14 -18.62
N SER A 117 19.70 -11.09 -18.69
CA SER A 117 18.77 -10.38 -17.80
C SER A 117 19.29 -9.11 -17.12
N SER A 118 19.26 -7.99 -17.83
CA SER A 118 19.10 -6.69 -17.18
C SER A 118 17.62 -6.51 -16.85
N MET A 119 17.27 -6.79 -15.59
CA MET A 119 16.02 -6.39 -14.95
C MET A 119 15.77 -4.88 -15.15
N SER A 120 14.91 -4.54 -16.10
CA SER A 120 14.14 -3.30 -16.26
C SER A 120 13.93 -3.08 -17.76
N ASP A 121 12.96 -3.80 -18.33
CA ASP A 121 12.51 -3.53 -19.70
C ASP A 121 11.07 -3.03 -19.66
N VAL A 122 10.98 -1.73 -19.95
CA VAL A 122 9.83 -0.83 -20.06
C VAL A 122 8.50 -1.54 -20.33
N LEU A 123 7.58 -1.37 -19.38
CA LEU A 123 6.15 -1.64 -19.45
C LEU A 123 5.58 -1.30 -20.85
N THR A 124 4.74 -2.17 -21.40
CA THR A 124 3.86 -1.84 -22.54
C THR A 124 2.76 -0.88 -22.09
N THR A 125 3.14 0.34 -21.71
CA THR A 125 2.18 1.39 -21.36
C THR A 125 1.68 2.06 -22.64
N GLU A 126 0.42 2.52 -22.62
CA GLU A 126 0.00 3.45 -23.66
C GLU A 126 0.84 4.74 -23.51
N PRO A 127 1.51 5.21 -24.58
CA PRO A 127 2.24 6.47 -24.50
C PRO A 127 1.24 7.59 -24.14
N PRO A 128 1.62 8.54 -23.25
CA PRO A 128 0.74 9.63 -22.83
C PRO A 128 0.05 10.30 -24.01
N SER A 129 -1.27 10.51 -23.90
CA SER A 129 -2.12 10.98 -24.99
C SER A 129 -1.58 12.25 -25.65
N HIS A 130 -1.08 13.21 -24.86
CA HIS A 130 -0.48 14.44 -25.38
C HIS A 130 0.77 14.19 -26.24
N MET A 131 1.62 13.21 -25.88
CA MET A 131 2.78 12.82 -26.69
C MET A 131 2.33 12.07 -27.94
N ARG A 132 1.32 11.22 -27.83
CA ARG A 132 0.75 10.51 -28.98
C ARG A 132 0.14 11.48 -30.01
N SER A 133 -0.55 12.52 -29.55
CA SER A 133 -1.11 13.58 -30.40
C SER A 133 -0.07 14.41 -31.14
N LEU A 134 1.18 14.50 -30.65
CA LEU A 134 2.28 15.13 -31.40
C LEU A 134 2.61 14.40 -32.71
N PHE A 135 2.33 13.09 -32.76
CA PHE A 135 2.64 12.22 -33.90
C PHE A 135 1.39 11.71 -34.62
N GLN A 136 0.21 11.78 -33.99
CA GLN A 136 -1.09 11.48 -34.59
C GLN A 136 -1.74 12.77 -35.10
N ASN A 137 -1.21 13.32 -36.18
CA ASN A 137 -1.77 14.51 -36.83
C ASN A 137 -1.74 14.38 -38.35
N SER A 138 -2.44 15.29 -39.03
CA SER A 138 -2.55 15.34 -40.49
C SER A 138 -1.22 15.57 -41.21
N TRP A 139 -0.12 15.82 -40.50
CA TRP A 139 1.20 16.08 -41.06
C TRP A 139 2.13 14.85 -41.03
N LEU A 140 1.80 13.83 -40.23
CA LEU A 140 2.65 12.65 -40.03
C LEU A 140 1.84 11.36 -40.23
N SER A 141 2.24 10.54 -41.20
CA SER A 141 1.74 9.17 -41.38
C SER A 141 2.60 8.19 -40.58
N VAL A 142 1.97 7.31 -39.82
CA VAL A 142 2.67 6.28 -39.03
C VAL A 142 3.12 5.14 -39.95
N ASP A 143 4.43 4.85 -39.99
CA ASP A 143 4.99 3.65 -40.61
C ASP A 143 5.22 2.59 -39.52
N THR A 144 4.24 1.71 -39.32
CA THR A 144 4.13 0.83 -38.15
C THR A 144 4.99 -0.44 -38.21
N ASP A 145 5.50 -0.82 -39.39
CA ASP A 145 5.66 -2.24 -39.70
C ASP A 145 7.04 -2.87 -39.44
N HIS A 146 8.14 -2.10 -39.45
CA HIS A 146 9.48 -2.72 -39.57
C HIS A 146 10.33 -2.77 -38.29
N GLN A 147 10.28 -1.77 -37.40
CA GLN A 147 11.09 -1.75 -36.16
C GLN A 147 10.37 -2.31 -34.92
N ASN A 148 9.04 -2.25 -34.91
CA ASN A 148 8.23 -2.79 -33.83
C ASN A 148 8.29 -4.32 -33.76
N ARG A 149 8.26 -5.00 -34.92
CA ARG A 149 8.10 -6.46 -35.00
C ARG A 149 9.24 -7.23 -34.29
N GLN A 150 10.50 -6.84 -34.51
CA GLN A 150 11.66 -7.51 -33.88
C GLN A 150 11.74 -7.28 -32.37
N LEU A 151 11.36 -6.10 -31.88
CA LEU A 151 11.30 -5.80 -30.44
C LEU A 151 10.13 -6.52 -29.77
N TYR A 152 8.96 -6.57 -30.41
CA TYR A 152 7.81 -7.36 -29.96
C TYR A 152 8.15 -8.86 -29.92
N ASP A 153 8.82 -9.41 -30.93
CA ASP A 153 9.21 -10.83 -30.98
C ASP A 153 10.21 -11.22 -29.89
N ARG A 154 11.16 -10.34 -29.55
CA ARG A 154 12.08 -10.58 -28.42
C ARG A 154 11.36 -10.51 -27.07
N LYS A 155 10.48 -9.52 -26.88
CA LYS A 155 9.68 -9.38 -25.65
C LYS A 155 8.70 -10.54 -25.47
N ALA A 156 8.07 -11.00 -26.56
CA ALA A 156 7.17 -12.15 -26.56
C ALA A 156 7.92 -13.43 -26.16
N ARG A 157 9.12 -13.68 -26.73
CA ARG A 157 9.97 -14.82 -26.36
C ARG A 157 10.40 -14.80 -24.89
N ALA A 158 10.83 -13.66 -24.38
CA ALA A 158 11.23 -13.53 -22.97
C ALA A 158 10.05 -13.72 -22.00
N SER A 159 8.85 -13.27 -22.38
CA SER A 159 7.63 -13.47 -21.60
C SER A 159 7.18 -14.94 -21.64
N ALA A 160 7.26 -15.59 -22.80
CA ALA A 160 6.95 -17.02 -22.95
C ALA A 160 7.86 -17.90 -22.08
N HIS A 161 9.15 -17.58 -21.98
CA HIS A 161 10.06 -18.31 -21.10
C HIS A 161 9.69 -18.18 -19.61
N LEU A 162 9.33 -16.99 -19.14
CA LEU A 162 8.87 -16.82 -17.76
C LEU A 162 7.54 -17.54 -17.49
N LEU A 163 6.59 -17.44 -18.42
CA LEU A 163 5.31 -18.14 -18.30
C LEU A 163 5.53 -19.65 -18.24
N ASP A 164 6.51 -20.19 -18.96
CA ASP A 164 6.88 -21.60 -18.87
C ASP A 164 7.48 -22.00 -17.52
N ILE A 165 8.36 -21.18 -16.95
CA ILE A 165 8.88 -21.38 -15.59
C ILE A 165 7.73 -21.37 -14.57
N ALA A 166 6.86 -20.37 -14.65
CA ALA A 166 5.71 -20.23 -13.77
C ALA A 166 4.77 -21.45 -13.89
N ARG A 167 4.43 -21.85 -15.12
CA ARG A 167 3.58 -23.03 -15.38
C ARG A 167 4.14 -24.29 -14.74
N ARG A 168 5.42 -24.60 -14.98
CA ARG A 168 6.08 -25.79 -14.44
C ARG A 168 6.15 -25.78 -12.92
N ALA A 169 6.31 -24.61 -12.30
CA ALA A 169 6.28 -24.49 -10.84
C ALA A 169 4.87 -24.67 -10.27
N LEU A 170 3.87 -24.04 -10.88
CA LEU A 170 2.47 -24.09 -10.45
C LEU A 170 1.83 -25.47 -10.65
N GLN A 171 2.14 -26.19 -11.73
CA GLN A 171 1.61 -27.53 -11.98
C GLN A 171 1.98 -28.53 -10.86
N LYS A 172 3.13 -28.37 -10.22
CA LYS A 172 3.56 -29.19 -9.09
C LYS A 172 2.69 -29.00 -7.84
N LEU A 173 1.96 -27.88 -7.76
CA LEU A 173 1.07 -27.58 -6.65
C LEU A 173 -0.37 -28.04 -6.88
N ILE A 174 -0.72 -28.56 -8.06
CA ILE A 174 -2.08 -29.00 -8.36
C ILE A 174 -2.49 -30.11 -7.36
N PRO A 175 -3.54 -29.89 -6.54
CA PRO A 175 -4.00 -30.91 -5.62
C PRO A 175 -4.62 -32.11 -6.33
N SER A 176 -4.80 -33.21 -5.60
CA SER A 176 -5.55 -34.35 -6.12
C SER A 176 -6.98 -33.93 -6.51
N LYS A 177 -7.57 -34.57 -7.52
CA LYS A 177 -8.96 -34.30 -7.93
C LYS A 177 -9.95 -34.45 -6.78
N TYR A 178 -9.68 -35.38 -5.86
CA TYR A 178 -10.44 -35.57 -4.63
C TYR A 178 -10.36 -34.34 -3.71
N ASP A 179 -9.15 -33.83 -3.45
CA ASP A 179 -8.95 -32.63 -2.64
C ASP A 179 -9.62 -31.40 -3.28
N VAL A 180 -9.47 -31.21 -4.59
CA VAL A 180 -10.15 -30.11 -5.31
C VAL A 180 -11.67 -30.23 -5.19
N SER A 181 -12.22 -31.44 -5.33
CA SER A 181 -13.66 -31.70 -5.15
C SER A 181 -14.12 -31.39 -3.73
N HIS A 182 -13.32 -31.72 -2.73
CA HIS A 182 -13.63 -31.40 -1.34
C HIS A 182 -13.61 -29.89 -1.08
N ILE A 183 -12.58 -29.18 -1.55
CA ILE A 183 -12.44 -27.73 -1.43
C ILE A 183 -13.57 -27.01 -2.17
N ALA A 184 -13.89 -27.43 -3.40
CA ALA A 184 -14.88 -26.74 -4.23
C ALA A 184 -16.30 -26.77 -3.62
N ARG A 185 -16.66 -27.81 -2.85
CA ARG A 185 -17.97 -27.88 -2.16
C ARG A 185 -18.19 -26.73 -1.19
N SER A 186 -17.14 -26.25 -0.53
CA SER A 186 -17.28 -25.15 0.42
C SER A 186 -17.48 -23.80 -0.28
N ALA A 187 -16.99 -23.64 -1.51
CA ALA A 187 -17.04 -22.39 -2.27
C ALA A 187 -18.47 -21.82 -2.44
N SER A 188 -19.46 -22.70 -2.61
CA SER A 188 -20.86 -22.34 -2.89
C SER A 188 -21.49 -21.38 -1.86
N ARG A 189 -21.05 -21.42 -0.60
CA ARG A 189 -21.72 -20.70 0.51
C ARG A 189 -21.52 -19.19 0.51
N TRP A 190 -20.50 -18.66 -0.16
CA TRP A 190 -20.16 -17.23 -0.12
C TRP A 190 -19.73 -16.66 -1.47
N LEU A 191 -19.54 -17.47 -2.51
CA LEU A 191 -19.20 -16.97 -3.84
C LEU A 191 -20.26 -15.98 -4.36
N ASP A 192 -21.55 -16.25 -4.15
CA ASP A 192 -22.63 -15.35 -4.59
C ASP A 192 -22.59 -13.99 -3.88
N LEU A 193 -22.26 -14.00 -2.59
CA LEU A 193 -22.05 -12.78 -1.81
C LEU A 193 -20.90 -11.95 -2.41
N LEU A 194 -19.80 -12.61 -2.78
CA LEU A 194 -18.63 -11.95 -3.37
C LEU A 194 -18.91 -11.42 -4.78
N HIS A 195 -19.57 -12.20 -5.63
CA HIS A 195 -19.92 -11.77 -6.99
C HIS A 195 -20.88 -10.58 -6.97
N THR A 196 -21.79 -10.52 -6.00
CA THR A 196 -22.73 -9.40 -5.88
C THR A 196 -22.04 -8.13 -5.37
N LEU A 197 -21.13 -8.23 -4.40
CA LEU A 197 -20.46 -7.08 -3.80
C LEU A 197 -19.27 -6.58 -4.64
N LEU A 198 -18.47 -7.52 -5.15
CA LEU A 198 -17.15 -7.29 -5.76
C LEU A 198 -16.97 -8.21 -6.98
N PRO A 199 -17.78 -8.01 -8.04
CA PRO A 199 -17.67 -8.81 -9.25
C PRO A 199 -16.29 -8.58 -9.88
N GLN A 200 -15.62 -9.67 -10.21
CA GLN A 200 -14.27 -9.63 -10.77
C GLN A 200 -14.26 -10.46 -12.06
N PRO A 201 -13.70 -9.92 -13.16
CA PRO A 201 -13.54 -10.71 -14.38
C PRO A 201 -12.55 -11.86 -14.14
N PHE A 202 -12.70 -12.95 -14.89
CA PHE A 202 -11.88 -14.17 -14.79
C PHE A 202 -12.00 -14.95 -13.47
N ALA A 203 -12.82 -14.47 -12.53
CA ALA A 203 -13.12 -15.19 -11.31
C ALA A 203 -14.09 -16.34 -11.59
N VAL A 204 -13.78 -17.51 -11.02
CA VAL A 204 -14.66 -18.67 -11.07
C VAL A 204 -15.97 -18.36 -10.33
N LYS A 205 -17.10 -18.70 -10.95
CA LYS A 205 -18.44 -18.33 -10.49
C LYS A 205 -19.14 -19.41 -9.69
N SER A 206 -18.75 -20.68 -9.87
CA SER A 206 -19.43 -21.80 -9.25
C SER A 206 -18.48 -22.92 -8.86
N GLN A 207 -18.95 -23.80 -7.97
CA GLN A 207 -18.28 -25.07 -7.67
C GLN A 207 -18.03 -25.88 -8.94
N GLN A 208 -19.00 -25.93 -9.85
CA GLN A 208 -18.92 -26.75 -11.06
C GLN A 208 -17.78 -26.26 -11.97
N GLU A 209 -17.67 -24.96 -12.15
CA GLU A 209 -16.63 -24.35 -12.98
C GLU A 209 -15.22 -24.58 -12.41
N ILE A 210 -15.04 -24.68 -11.08
CA ILE A 210 -13.75 -25.09 -10.49
C ILE A 210 -13.38 -26.51 -10.94
N LEU A 211 -14.35 -27.42 -11.00
CA LEU A 211 -14.15 -28.83 -11.33
C LEU A 211 -13.98 -29.07 -12.82
N ASP A 212 -14.74 -28.35 -13.66
CA ASP A 212 -14.68 -28.44 -15.11
C ASP A 212 -13.29 -28.03 -15.63
N CYS A 213 -12.66 -27.04 -14.98
CA CYS A 213 -11.30 -26.61 -15.32
C CYS A 213 -10.20 -27.60 -14.91
N TYR A 214 -10.47 -28.62 -14.06
CA TYR A 214 -9.42 -29.47 -13.49
C TYR A 214 -8.56 -30.18 -14.55
N GLU A 215 -9.20 -30.79 -15.54
CA GLU A 215 -8.49 -31.54 -16.58
C GLU A 215 -7.68 -30.61 -17.48
N GLU A 216 -8.21 -29.43 -17.82
CA GLU A 216 -7.52 -28.40 -18.61
C GLU A 216 -6.29 -27.85 -17.87
N MET A 217 -6.38 -27.64 -16.55
CA MET A 217 -5.28 -27.13 -15.74
C MET A 217 -4.16 -28.17 -15.55
N CYS A 218 -4.48 -29.47 -15.68
CA CYS A 218 -3.49 -30.55 -15.64
C CYS A 218 -2.68 -30.68 -16.95
N LYS A 219 -3.14 -30.09 -18.07
CA LYS A 219 -2.44 -30.22 -19.35
C LYS A 219 -1.09 -29.50 -19.34
N PRO A 220 -0.04 -30.05 -19.99
CA PRO A 220 1.31 -29.50 -19.97
C PRO A 220 1.43 -28.14 -20.67
N ASP A 221 0.51 -27.82 -21.58
CA ASP A 221 0.49 -26.61 -22.42
C ASP A 221 -0.48 -25.52 -21.91
N THR A 222 -1.10 -25.71 -20.74
CA THR A 222 -2.08 -24.76 -20.17
C THR A 222 -1.50 -23.37 -19.98
N ASP A 223 -2.31 -22.31 -20.11
CA ASP A 223 -1.83 -20.95 -19.88
C ASP A 223 -1.46 -20.72 -18.39
N ALA A 224 -0.29 -20.12 -18.16
CA ALA A 224 0.24 -19.98 -16.80
C ALA A 224 -0.55 -18.99 -15.93
N ILE A 225 -1.10 -17.92 -16.54
CA ILE A 225 -1.92 -16.93 -15.84
C ILE A 225 -3.27 -17.55 -15.46
N SER A 226 -3.87 -18.32 -16.37
CA SER A 226 -5.11 -19.08 -16.14
C SER A 226 -4.92 -20.11 -15.03
N LEU A 227 -3.83 -20.89 -15.06
CA LEU A 227 -3.47 -21.85 -14.01
C LEU A 227 -3.26 -21.17 -12.65
N ALA A 228 -2.54 -20.06 -12.61
CA ALA A 228 -2.34 -19.29 -11.39
C ALA A 228 -3.67 -18.77 -10.84
N THR A 229 -4.54 -18.22 -11.69
CA THR A 229 -5.86 -17.71 -11.30
C THR A 229 -6.73 -18.80 -10.69
N TRP A 230 -6.74 -19.99 -11.30
CA TRP A 230 -7.47 -21.14 -10.79
C TRP A 230 -6.90 -21.65 -9.45
N LEU A 231 -5.57 -21.83 -9.34
CA LEU A 231 -4.92 -22.26 -8.10
C LEU A 231 -5.12 -21.25 -6.96
N ILE A 232 -5.03 -19.95 -7.23
CA ILE A 232 -5.31 -18.90 -6.23
C ILE A 232 -6.77 -18.98 -5.78
N THR A 233 -7.70 -19.25 -6.69
CA THR A 233 -9.12 -19.44 -6.34
C THR A 233 -9.32 -20.65 -5.43
N ILE A 234 -8.66 -21.77 -5.71
CA ILE A 234 -8.67 -22.94 -4.83
C ILE A 234 -8.03 -22.61 -3.48
N ALA A 235 -6.90 -21.89 -3.47
CA ALA A 235 -6.22 -21.49 -2.25
C ALA A 235 -7.09 -20.61 -1.34
N ILE A 236 -7.81 -19.64 -1.93
CA ILE A 236 -8.79 -18.80 -1.21
C ILE A 236 -9.91 -19.68 -0.63
N THR A 237 -10.45 -20.58 -1.46
CA THR A 237 -11.56 -21.47 -1.06
C THR A 237 -11.15 -22.43 0.05
N ALA A 238 -9.93 -22.95 0.00
CA ALA A 238 -9.38 -23.89 0.98
C ALA A 238 -9.28 -23.26 2.39
N GLN A 239 -9.01 -21.95 2.47
CA GLN A 239 -8.98 -21.22 3.75
C GLN A 239 -10.36 -21.05 4.38
N GLN A 240 -11.42 -21.24 3.61
CA GLN A 240 -12.79 -20.97 4.02
C GLN A 240 -13.55 -22.25 4.40
N ILE A 241 -12.91 -23.42 4.32
CA ILE A 241 -13.51 -24.70 4.70
C ILE A 241 -13.96 -24.65 6.17
N PRO A 242 -15.25 -24.86 6.47
CA PRO A 242 -15.75 -24.96 7.83
C PRO A 242 -15.07 -26.11 8.58
N GLN A 243 -14.76 -25.91 9.85
CA GLN A 243 -14.26 -26.98 10.70
C GLN A 243 -15.46 -27.80 11.20
N GLU A 244 -15.60 -29.04 10.72
CA GLU A 244 -16.57 -29.99 11.27
C GLU A 244 -16.10 -30.48 12.65
N HIS A 245 -17.04 -30.91 13.50
CA HIS A 245 -16.78 -31.42 14.86
C HIS A 245 -16.04 -32.79 14.86
N HIS A 246 -14.82 -32.82 14.34
CA HIS A 246 -13.89 -33.94 14.43
C HIS A 246 -12.96 -33.77 15.64
N SER A 247 -12.20 -34.83 15.97
CA SER A 247 -11.15 -34.77 16.99
C SER A 247 -10.21 -33.56 16.77
N PRO A 248 -9.77 -32.85 17.84
CA PRO A 248 -8.92 -31.66 17.73
C PRO A 248 -7.62 -31.88 16.93
N SER A 249 -7.06 -33.10 16.96
CA SER A 249 -5.83 -33.44 16.24
C SER A 249 -6.02 -33.52 14.73
N ILE A 250 -7.15 -34.07 14.26
CA ILE A 250 -7.49 -34.21 12.84
C ILE A 250 -7.83 -32.84 12.23
N GLN A 251 -8.50 -31.98 13.00
CA GLN A 251 -8.78 -30.60 12.61
C GLN A 251 -7.50 -29.78 12.43
N LEU A 252 -6.52 -29.95 13.33
CA LEU A 252 -5.25 -29.21 13.26
C LEU A 252 -4.44 -29.59 12.01
N ASP A 253 -4.37 -30.89 11.69
CA ASP A 253 -3.62 -31.40 10.54
C ASP A 253 -4.25 -30.95 9.21
N GLY A 254 -5.59 -31.06 9.08
CA GLY A 254 -6.32 -30.56 7.93
C GLY A 254 -6.13 -29.04 7.72
N ARG A 255 -6.16 -28.26 8.81
CA ARG A 255 -5.94 -26.81 8.74
C ARG A 255 -4.52 -26.46 8.28
N GLN A 256 -3.51 -27.13 8.84
CA GLN A 256 -2.12 -26.91 8.43
C GLN A 256 -1.91 -27.30 6.97
N LYS A 257 -2.55 -28.37 6.48
CA LYS A 257 -2.53 -28.77 5.07
C LYS A 257 -3.01 -27.64 4.15
N TYR A 258 -4.20 -27.10 4.39
CA TYR A 258 -4.76 -26.03 3.53
C TYR A 258 -3.99 -24.71 3.64
N SER A 259 -3.50 -24.37 4.84
CA SER A 259 -2.64 -23.20 5.06
C SER A 259 -1.32 -23.30 4.29
N ARG A 260 -0.62 -24.45 4.39
CA ARG A 260 0.63 -24.71 3.65
C ARG A 260 0.41 -24.65 2.14
N PHE A 261 -0.64 -25.31 1.65
CA PHE A 261 -1.00 -25.26 0.23
C PHE A 261 -1.22 -23.82 -0.25
N SER A 262 -2.04 -23.07 0.49
CA SER A 262 -2.38 -21.70 0.13
C SER A 262 -1.17 -20.75 0.14
N ARG A 263 -0.27 -20.93 1.11
CA ARG A 263 0.99 -20.17 1.20
C ARG A 263 1.95 -20.53 0.06
N ALA A 264 2.12 -21.81 -0.25
CA ALA A 264 2.94 -22.24 -1.38
C ALA A 264 2.42 -21.68 -2.72
N VAL A 265 1.10 -21.65 -2.94
CA VAL A 265 0.50 -21.02 -4.13
C VAL A 265 0.81 -19.52 -4.17
N ALA A 266 0.69 -18.81 -3.04
CA ALA A 266 1.01 -17.39 -2.96
C ALA A 266 2.49 -17.12 -3.28
N GLU A 267 3.42 -17.86 -2.68
CA GLU A 267 4.87 -17.70 -2.86
C GLU A 267 5.30 -17.95 -4.31
N ILE A 268 4.79 -19.02 -4.94
CA ILE A 268 5.10 -19.32 -6.34
C ILE A 268 4.49 -18.29 -7.29
N ALA A 269 3.22 -17.92 -7.11
CA ALA A 269 2.60 -16.87 -7.92
C ALA A 269 3.34 -15.54 -7.78
N GLU A 270 3.79 -15.21 -6.57
CA GLU A 270 4.51 -13.97 -6.31
C GLU A 270 5.87 -13.93 -7.00
N SER A 271 6.69 -14.98 -6.77
CA SER A 271 8.05 -15.06 -7.29
C SER A 271 8.13 -15.25 -8.80
N THR A 272 7.14 -15.91 -9.42
CA THR A 272 7.20 -16.26 -10.86
C THR A 272 6.33 -15.39 -11.77
N LEU A 273 5.26 -14.76 -11.25
CA LEU A 273 4.33 -13.96 -12.05
C LEU A 273 4.26 -12.51 -11.55
N ILE A 274 3.90 -12.28 -10.28
CA ILE A 274 3.66 -10.94 -9.72
C ILE A 274 4.92 -10.08 -9.70
N SER A 275 6.10 -10.69 -9.55
CA SER A 275 7.38 -9.97 -9.56
C SER A 275 7.76 -9.41 -10.93
N TYR A 276 7.02 -9.76 -11.99
CA TYR A 276 7.29 -9.34 -13.36
C TYR A 276 6.13 -8.51 -13.92
N ASP A 277 6.24 -7.18 -13.83
CA ASP A 277 5.22 -6.25 -14.32
C ASP A 277 4.80 -6.48 -15.78
N ARG A 278 5.73 -6.96 -16.62
CA ARG A 278 5.43 -7.33 -18.02
C ARG A 278 4.38 -8.42 -18.16
N LEU A 279 4.28 -9.34 -17.20
CA LEU A 279 3.27 -10.41 -17.19
C LEU A 279 1.94 -9.90 -16.61
N ILE A 280 2.01 -8.98 -15.64
CA ILE A 280 0.84 -8.32 -15.05
C ILE A 280 0.19 -7.34 -16.03
N CYS A 281 0.94 -6.74 -16.95
CA CYS A 281 0.48 -5.72 -17.92
C CYS A 281 -0.42 -6.30 -19.05
N THR A 282 -1.38 -7.15 -18.68
CA THR A 282 -2.42 -7.77 -19.51
C THR A 282 -3.74 -7.73 -18.72
N VAL A 283 -4.89 -7.87 -19.39
CA VAL A 283 -6.19 -7.79 -18.70
C VAL A 283 -6.37 -9.00 -17.78
N GLU A 284 -5.94 -10.17 -18.24
CA GLU A 284 -5.91 -11.44 -17.54
C GLU A 284 -4.89 -11.41 -16.40
N GLY A 285 -3.69 -10.87 -16.63
CA GLY A 285 -2.65 -10.69 -15.61
C GLY A 285 -3.09 -9.79 -14.46
N LEU A 286 -3.76 -8.66 -14.75
CA LEU A 286 -4.37 -7.82 -13.71
C LEU A 286 -5.55 -8.52 -13.01
N GLY A 287 -6.33 -9.32 -13.74
CA GLY A 287 -7.38 -10.16 -13.17
C GLY A 287 -6.82 -11.13 -12.12
N MET A 288 -5.76 -11.86 -12.48
CA MET A 288 -5.01 -12.74 -11.59
C MET A 288 -4.41 -11.95 -10.41
N ALA A 289 -3.82 -10.78 -10.66
CA ALA A 289 -3.22 -9.94 -9.61
C ALA A 289 -4.26 -9.48 -8.57
N MET A 290 -5.48 -9.17 -9.01
CA MET A 290 -6.59 -8.84 -8.11
C MET A 290 -7.03 -10.06 -7.26
N HIS A 291 -7.00 -11.28 -7.81
CA HIS A 291 -7.18 -12.51 -7.02
C HIS A 291 -6.05 -12.70 -6.00
N PHE A 292 -4.82 -12.40 -6.38
CA PHE A 292 -3.67 -12.46 -5.48
C PHE A 292 -3.82 -11.49 -4.29
N VAL A 293 -4.27 -10.25 -4.51
CA VAL A 293 -4.58 -9.30 -3.41
C VAL A 293 -5.59 -9.92 -2.43
N ARG A 294 -6.65 -10.54 -2.95
CA ARG A 294 -7.67 -11.20 -2.11
C ARG A 294 -7.09 -12.34 -1.28
N LEU A 295 -6.18 -13.14 -1.86
CA LEU A 295 -5.48 -14.21 -1.14
C LEU A 295 -4.60 -13.67 -0.02
N GLN A 296 -3.85 -12.59 -0.26
CA GLN A 296 -3.04 -11.93 0.77
C GLN A 296 -3.94 -11.39 1.91
N MET A 297 -5.10 -10.84 1.57
CA MET A 297 -6.09 -10.40 2.55
C MET A 297 -6.69 -11.55 3.37
N SER A 298 -6.93 -12.71 2.79
CA SER A 298 -7.43 -13.86 3.56
C SER A 298 -6.35 -14.51 4.43
N GLN A 299 -5.08 -14.43 4.04
CA GLN A 299 -3.95 -15.01 4.79
C GLN A 299 -3.59 -14.25 6.07
N GLY A 300 -3.50 -12.92 6.04
CA GLY A 300 -2.76 -12.26 7.12
C GLY A 300 -2.07 -10.96 6.70
N ASN A 301 -1.90 -10.74 5.41
CA ASN A 301 -0.90 -9.81 4.92
C ASN A 301 -1.58 -8.53 4.42
N LEU A 302 -2.23 -7.76 5.32
CA LEU A 302 -3.01 -6.57 4.93
C LEU A 302 -2.14 -5.47 4.29
N GLN A 303 -0.97 -5.19 4.88
CA GLN A 303 -0.04 -4.18 4.35
C GLN A 303 0.48 -4.59 2.97
N LYS A 304 0.93 -5.85 2.84
CA LYS A 304 1.37 -6.41 1.55
C LYS A 304 0.27 -6.36 0.50
N ALA A 305 -0.95 -6.79 0.85
CA ALA A 305 -2.11 -6.71 -0.03
C ALA A 305 -2.37 -5.27 -0.49
N TRP A 306 -2.26 -4.31 0.42
CA TRP A 306 -2.46 -2.88 0.13
C TRP A 306 -1.37 -2.29 -0.77
N LEU A 307 -0.09 -2.57 -0.50
CA LEU A 307 1.02 -2.11 -1.35
C LEU A 307 0.91 -2.70 -2.76
N ARG A 308 0.61 -3.99 -2.87
CA ARG A 308 0.38 -4.66 -4.16
C ARG A 308 -0.83 -4.09 -4.89
N LEU A 309 -1.93 -3.85 -4.19
CA LEU A 309 -3.12 -3.22 -4.77
C LEU A 309 -2.77 -1.86 -5.40
N ARG A 310 -2.01 -1.00 -4.70
CA ARG A 310 -1.58 0.30 -5.23
C ARG A 310 -0.69 0.18 -6.47
N HIS A 311 0.24 -0.77 -6.47
CA HIS A 311 1.08 -1.07 -7.63
C HIS A 311 0.23 -1.50 -8.83
N PHE A 312 -0.73 -2.40 -8.64
CA PHE A 312 -1.60 -2.86 -9.73
C PHE A 312 -2.55 -1.77 -10.23
N ILE A 313 -3.01 -0.87 -9.36
CA ILE A 313 -3.77 0.32 -9.77
C ILE A 313 -2.92 1.18 -10.70
N ALA A 314 -1.66 1.46 -10.35
CA ALA A 314 -0.76 2.23 -11.22
C ALA A 314 -0.54 1.54 -12.58
N VAL A 315 -0.37 0.21 -12.60
CA VAL A 315 -0.28 -0.56 -13.86
C VAL A 315 -1.57 -0.44 -14.67
N ALA A 316 -2.74 -0.57 -14.05
CA ALA A 316 -4.03 -0.42 -14.70
C ALA A 316 -4.24 0.99 -15.29
N GLU A 317 -3.80 2.04 -14.60
CA GLU A 317 -3.82 3.41 -15.11
C GLU A 317 -2.95 3.57 -16.36
N LEU A 318 -1.74 3.00 -16.34
CA LEU A 318 -0.81 3.02 -17.47
C LEU A 318 -1.31 2.21 -18.67
N MET A 319 -2.16 1.22 -18.44
CA MET A 319 -2.86 0.44 -19.47
C MET A 319 -4.12 1.13 -20.02
N GLY A 320 -4.49 2.32 -19.50
CA GLY A 320 -5.64 3.08 -20.00
C GLY A 320 -7.00 2.55 -19.54
N LEU A 321 -7.05 1.67 -18.52
CA LEU A 321 -8.31 1.12 -17.99
C LEU A 321 -9.32 2.19 -17.50
N PRO A 322 -8.91 3.31 -16.86
CA PRO A 322 -9.84 4.37 -16.49
C PRO A 322 -10.62 4.92 -17.70
N ASN A 323 -9.91 5.19 -18.80
CA ASN A 323 -10.49 5.70 -20.03
C ASN A 323 -11.41 4.66 -20.69
N ALA A 324 -10.99 3.38 -20.71
CA ALA A 324 -11.79 2.29 -21.23
C ALA A 324 -13.12 2.15 -20.47
N CYS A 325 -13.10 2.27 -19.14
CA CYS A 325 -14.29 2.24 -18.31
C CYS A 325 -15.23 3.43 -18.60
N GLN A 326 -14.70 4.64 -18.73
CA GLN A 326 -15.50 5.83 -19.04
C GLN A 326 -16.13 5.76 -20.44
N ALA A 327 -15.36 5.29 -21.44
CA ALA A 327 -15.84 5.08 -22.79
C ALA A 327 -16.98 4.06 -22.80
N PHE A 328 -16.84 2.93 -22.09
CA PHE A 328 -17.86 1.90 -21.98
C PHE A 328 -19.16 2.41 -21.34
N GLN A 329 -19.06 3.22 -20.28
CA GLN A 329 -20.25 3.84 -19.65
C GLN A 329 -20.96 4.87 -20.55
N SER A 330 -20.27 5.43 -21.55
CA SER A 330 -20.79 6.47 -22.43
C SER A 330 -21.35 5.90 -23.74
N SER A 331 -20.85 4.75 -24.19
CA SER A 331 -21.34 4.00 -25.34
C SER A 331 -22.64 3.27 -24.99
N GLN A 332 -23.78 3.67 -25.58
CA GLN A 332 -24.95 2.79 -25.64
C GLN A 332 -24.60 1.58 -26.53
N GLY A 333 -24.74 0.37 -25.99
CA GLY A 333 -24.18 -0.86 -26.55
C GLY A 333 -24.50 -1.07 -28.03
N ASN A 334 -23.49 -0.90 -28.88
CA ASN A 334 -23.48 -1.47 -30.22
C ASN A 334 -22.49 -2.63 -30.19
N GLY A 335 -22.98 -3.83 -30.49
CA GLY A 335 -22.23 -5.08 -30.45
C GLY A 335 -21.15 -5.15 -31.53
N SER A 336 -20.07 -4.38 -31.35
CA SER A 336 -18.86 -4.50 -32.15
C SER A 336 -17.96 -5.60 -31.61
N ASP A 337 -17.16 -6.17 -32.51
CA ASP A 337 -16.01 -7.01 -32.18
C ASP A 337 -15.10 -6.24 -31.19
N GLY A 338 -14.84 -6.82 -30.02
CA GLY A 338 -14.13 -6.16 -28.90
C GLY A 338 -14.98 -5.63 -27.73
N TYR A 339 -16.32 -5.74 -27.78
CA TYR A 339 -17.20 -5.38 -26.65
C TYR A 339 -16.85 -6.14 -25.37
N GLU A 340 -16.57 -7.45 -25.48
CA GLU A 340 -16.24 -8.29 -24.33
C GLU A 340 -14.94 -7.86 -23.65
N THR A 341 -13.88 -7.61 -24.41
CA THR A 341 -12.61 -7.12 -23.87
C THR A 341 -12.77 -5.74 -23.23
N GLN A 342 -13.61 -4.86 -23.80
CA GLN A 342 -13.89 -3.55 -23.21
C GLN A 342 -14.70 -3.67 -21.92
N LEU A 343 -15.68 -4.57 -21.87
CA LEU A 343 -16.45 -4.89 -20.67
C LEU A 343 -15.54 -5.44 -19.56
N GLN A 344 -14.65 -6.38 -19.87
CA GLN A 344 -13.69 -6.93 -18.91
C GLN A 344 -12.77 -5.85 -18.34
N ARG A 345 -12.24 -4.95 -19.17
CA ARG A 345 -11.44 -3.79 -18.73
C ARG A 345 -12.23 -2.86 -17.81
N ALA A 346 -13.49 -2.58 -18.14
CA ALA A 346 -14.37 -1.75 -17.32
C ALA A 346 -14.68 -2.41 -15.96
N GLN A 347 -15.01 -3.70 -15.95
CA GLN A 347 -15.27 -4.47 -14.73
C GLN A 347 -14.03 -4.56 -13.83
N LEU A 348 -12.85 -4.74 -14.43
CA LEU A 348 -11.59 -4.77 -13.71
C LEU A 348 -11.27 -3.42 -13.06
N TRP A 349 -11.44 -2.32 -13.80
CA TRP A 349 -11.27 -0.96 -13.24
C TRP A 349 -12.26 -0.68 -12.10
N GLN A 350 -13.53 -1.08 -12.26
CA GLN A 350 -14.52 -0.99 -11.19
C GLN A 350 -14.10 -1.80 -9.95
N SER A 351 -13.53 -2.99 -10.14
CA SER A 351 -13.03 -3.84 -9.04
C SER A 351 -11.91 -3.16 -8.26
N PHE A 352 -10.94 -2.56 -8.95
CA PHE A 352 -9.87 -1.78 -8.33
C PHE A 352 -10.42 -0.56 -7.57
N CYS A 353 -11.35 0.18 -8.16
CA CYS A 353 -12.01 1.32 -7.51
C CYS A 353 -12.73 0.91 -6.22
N SER A 354 -13.46 -0.22 -6.24
CA SER A 354 -14.14 -0.75 -5.08
C SER A 354 -13.16 -1.22 -4.00
N ALA A 355 -12.07 -1.90 -4.37
CA ALA A 355 -11.07 -2.39 -3.43
C ALA A 355 -10.29 -1.25 -2.75
N ASP A 356 -9.85 -0.24 -3.51
CA ASP A 356 -9.20 0.97 -2.97
C ASP A 356 -10.15 1.72 -2.03
N GLY A 357 -11.40 1.91 -2.46
CA GLY A 357 -12.42 2.58 -1.66
C GLY A 357 -12.77 1.87 -0.36
N ILE A 358 -13.04 0.56 -0.39
CA ILE A 358 -13.35 -0.24 0.81
C ILE A 358 -12.15 -0.27 1.77
N SER A 359 -10.93 -0.33 1.23
CA SER A 359 -9.72 -0.20 2.04
C SER A 359 -9.68 1.15 2.77
N GLY A 360 -10.10 2.24 2.11
CA GLY A 360 -10.26 3.53 2.76
C GLY A 360 -11.32 3.57 3.86
N VAL A 361 -12.45 2.87 3.67
CA VAL A 361 -13.52 2.74 4.68
C VAL A 361 -13.03 1.99 5.91
N VAL A 362 -12.39 0.83 5.70
CA VAL A 362 -12.08 -0.12 6.77
C VAL A 362 -10.72 0.13 7.42
N LEU A 363 -9.69 0.41 6.63
CA LEU A 363 -8.31 0.51 7.12
C LEU A 363 -7.88 1.96 7.37
N ASN A 364 -8.74 2.93 7.05
CA ASN A 364 -8.43 4.35 7.12
C ASN A 364 -7.22 4.77 6.25
N LEU A 365 -6.97 4.04 5.16
CA LEU A 365 -5.86 4.34 4.25
C LEU A 365 -6.31 5.31 3.16
N PRO A 366 -5.52 6.35 2.81
CA PRO A 366 -5.93 7.31 1.80
C PRO A 366 -6.07 6.61 0.44
N PRO A 367 -7.17 6.85 -0.31
CA PRO A 367 -7.39 6.27 -1.62
C PRO A 367 -6.30 6.73 -2.57
N SER A 368 -5.80 5.83 -3.40
CA SER A 368 -4.88 6.20 -4.48
C SER A 368 -5.61 6.69 -5.73
N ILE A 369 -6.86 6.27 -5.95
CA ILE A 369 -7.60 6.58 -7.17
C ILE A 369 -8.31 7.93 -7.05
N SER A 370 -8.04 8.82 -8.00
CA SER A 370 -8.67 10.14 -8.10
C SER A 370 -10.19 10.03 -8.23
N PRO A 371 -10.98 10.90 -7.56
CA PRO A 371 -12.43 10.92 -7.70
C PRO A 371 -12.90 11.03 -9.17
N TYR A 372 -12.15 11.73 -10.02
CA TYR A 372 -12.49 11.93 -11.44
C TYR A 372 -12.32 10.67 -12.30
N GLN A 373 -11.46 9.73 -11.89
CA GLN A 373 -11.24 8.47 -12.61
C GLN A 373 -12.24 7.38 -12.18
N ARG A 374 -13.05 7.63 -11.14
CA ARG A 374 -13.99 6.65 -10.64
C ARG A 374 -15.19 6.49 -11.58
N PRO A 375 -15.75 5.26 -11.68
CA PRO A 375 -16.98 5.03 -12.42
C PRO A 375 -18.11 5.93 -11.92
N LYS A 376 -18.97 6.39 -12.85
CA LYS A 376 -20.15 7.17 -12.46
C LYS A 376 -21.06 6.38 -11.49
N PRO A 377 -21.71 7.03 -10.51
CA PRO A 377 -22.59 6.37 -9.57
C PRO A 377 -23.74 5.66 -10.30
N GLN A 378 -23.94 4.38 -9.98
CA GLN A 378 -25.06 3.60 -10.50
C GLN A 378 -26.38 4.02 -9.81
N THR A 379 -27.51 3.70 -10.44
CA THR A 379 -28.84 3.87 -9.83
C THR A 379 -28.90 3.10 -8.51
N LEU A 380 -29.36 3.76 -7.45
CA LEU A 380 -29.36 3.18 -6.10
C LEU A 380 -30.32 1.99 -5.97
N ALA A 381 -31.46 2.06 -6.65
CA ALA A 381 -32.49 1.03 -6.65
C ALA A 381 -32.96 0.75 -8.08
N ILE A 382 -33.14 -0.52 -8.42
CA ILE A 382 -33.71 -0.99 -9.68
C ILE A 382 -34.91 -1.86 -9.31
N ASP A 383 -36.08 -1.54 -9.85
CA ASP A 383 -37.34 -2.24 -9.56
C ASP A 383 -37.65 -2.38 -8.05
N GLY A 384 -37.30 -1.35 -7.27
CA GLY A 384 -37.49 -1.34 -5.81
C GLY A 384 -36.45 -2.12 -5.00
N VAL A 385 -35.50 -2.78 -5.66
CA VAL A 385 -34.39 -3.51 -5.01
C VAL A 385 -33.16 -2.63 -4.95
N ILE A 386 -32.65 -2.41 -3.73
CA ILE A 386 -31.41 -1.65 -3.49
C ILE A 386 -30.23 -2.41 -4.11
N GLN A 387 -29.37 -1.68 -4.82
CA GLN A 387 -28.17 -2.21 -5.44
C GLN A 387 -26.97 -2.03 -4.49
N PRO A 388 -26.43 -3.10 -3.87
CA PRO A 388 -25.36 -3.01 -2.87
C PRO A 388 -24.14 -2.24 -3.37
N ARG A 389 -23.74 -2.48 -4.63
CA ARG A 389 -22.60 -1.81 -5.28
C ARG A 389 -22.81 -0.30 -5.41
N ALA A 390 -24.02 0.12 -5.79
CA ALA A 390 -24.36 1.53 -5.94
C ALA A 390 -24.32 2.28 -4.60
N TYR A 391 -24.71 1.59 -3.52
CA TYR A 391 -24.62 2.13 -2.16
C TYR A 391 -23.17 2.22 -1.68
N ILE A 392 -22.37 1.16 -1.88
CA ILE A 392 -20.93 1.15 -1.56
C ILE A 392 -20.19 2.30 -2.27
N SER A 393 -20.44 2.54 -3.56
CA SER A 393 -19.82 3.65 -4.28
C SER A 393 -20.07 5.01 -3.61
N ARG A 394 -21.30 5.25 -3.13
CA ARG A 394 -21.67 6.49 -2.41
C ARG A 394 -21.04 6.57 -1.01
N LEU A 395 -20.94 5.44 -0.30
CA LEU A 395 -20.20 5.36 0.96
C LEU A 395 -18.72 5.70 0.80
N ILE A 396 -18.12 5.24 -0.30
CA ILE A 396 -16.72 5.52 -0.60
C ILE A 396 -16.53 7.02 -0.86
N GLU A 397 -17.43 7.67 -1.61
CA GLU A 397 -17.39 9.13 -1.83
C GLU A 397 -17.39 9.91 -0.51
N ILE A 398 -18.30 9.58 0.42
CA ILE A 398 -18.35 10.20 1.76
C ILE A 398 -17.04 9.95 2.51
N THR A 399 -16.50 8.74 2.44
CA THR A 399 -15.25 8.36 3.13
C THR A 399 -14.04 9.13 2.62
N THR A 400 -13.95 9.37 1.31
CA THR A 400 -12.84 10.17 0.75
C THR A 400 -12.83 11.60 1.29
N LYS A 401 -14.01 12.19 1.57
CA LYS A 401 -14.14 13.52 2.20
C LYS A 401 -13.69 13.51 3.66
N ILE A 402 -14.00 12.44 4.41
CA ILE A 402 -13.51 12.24 5.79
C ILE A 402 -11.98 12.27 5.82
N GLN A 403 -11.33 11.56 4.90
CA GLN A 403 -9.86 11.49 4.85
C GLN A 403 -9.21 12.80 4.42
N TYR A 404 -9.80 13.51 3.47
CA TYR A 404 -9.33 14.84 3.10
C TYR A 404 -9.40 15.82 4.29
N ARG A 405 -10.49 15.75 5.07
CA ARG A 405 -10.59 16.47 6.34
C ARG A 405 -9.47 16.05 7.29
N ASP A 406 -9.32 14.76 7.57
CA ASP A 406 -8.34 14.24 8.54
C ASP A 406 -6.88 14.65 8.16
N ASN A 407 -6.52 14.69 6.87
CA ASN A 407 -5.19 15.11 6.39
C ASN A 407 -4.98 16.64 6.38
N THR A 408 -6.03 17.43 6.13
CA THR A 408 -5.94 18.92 6.15
C THR A 408 -5.96 19.51 7.56
N ASN A 409 -6.16 18.68 8.58
CA ASN A 409 -6.20 19.06 10.00
C ASN A 409 -4.84 19.41 10.61
N MET A 410 -3.74 19.33 9.85
CA MET A 410 -2.40 19.51 10.41
C MET A 410 -2.00 20.98 10.65
N THR A 411 -2.72 22.01 10.16
CA THR A 411 -2.23 23.39 10.36
C THR A 411 -3.21 24.58 10.42
N GLN A 412 -4.55 24.49 10.24
CA GLN A 412 -5.31 25.76 10.04
C GLN A 412 -6.81 25.87 10.42
N ARG A 413 -7.51 24.81 10.86
CA ARG A 413 -8.98 24.88 11.12
C ARG A 413 -9.33 24.95 12.61
N SER A 414 -10.34 25.75 12.94
CA SER A 414 -10.92 25.81 14.29
C SER A 414 -11.73 24.55 14.64
N CYS A 415 -11.88 24.24 15.93
CA CYS A 415 -12.69 23.09 16.37
C CYS A 415 -14.15 23.16 15.91
N ALA A 416 -14.73 24.38 15.84
CA ALA A 416 -16.09 24.59 15.35
C ALA A 416 -16.23 24.24 13.86
N GLU A 417 -15.26 24.61 13.01
CA GLU A 417 -15.27 24.25 11.58
C GLU A 417 -15.13 22.73 11.38
N LEU A 418 -14.30 22.07 12.19
CA LEU A 418 -14.16 20.62 12.16
C LEU A 418 -15.46 19.93 12.58
N TYR A 419 -16.16 20.48 13.58
CA TYR A 419 -17.42 19.94 14.04
C TYR A 419 -18.53 20.13 13.01
N ALA A 420 -18.66 21.33 12.43
CA ALA A 420 -19.59 21.60 11.34
C ALA A 420 -19.35 20.67 10.14
N SER A 421 -18.07 20.42 9.79
CA SER A 421 -17.72 19.46 8.74
C SER A 421 -18.15 18.03 9.08
N ALA A 422 -18.04 17.59 10.33
CA ALA A 422 -18.52 16.28 10.75
C ALA A 422 -20.05 16.16 10.67
N LEU A 423 -20.78 17.21 11.06
CA LEU A 423 -22.25 17.26 10.95
C LEU A 423 -22.71 17.25 9.49
N GLU A 424 -21.97 17.91 8.59
CA GLU A 424 -22.29 17.90 7.16
C GLU A 424 -22.10 16.49 6.55
N LEU A 425 -21.03 15.79 6.95
CA LEU A 425 -20.81 14.40 6.53
C LEU A 425 -21.87 13.45 7.09
N ASP A 426 -22.28 13.62 8.34
CA ASP A 426 -23.40 12.88 8.93
C ASP A 426 -24.71 13.15 8.19
N ARG A 427 -24.96 14.42 7.83
CA ARG A 427 -26.12 14.80 7.01
C ARG A 427 -26.11 14.09 5.66
N GLU A 428 -24.98 14.09 4.94
CA GLU A 428 -24.83 13.35 3.67
C GLU A 428 -25.11 11.85 3.85
N LEU A 429 -24.57 11.24 4.91
CA LEU A 429 -24.78 9.83 5.22
C LEU A 429 -26.24 9.49 5.53
N LYS A 430 -26.93 10.36 6.28
CA LYS A 430 -28.37 10.22 6.59
C LYS A 430 -29.26 10.43 5.37
N VAL A 431 -28.90 11.37 4.48
CA VAL A 431 -29.58 11.55 3.19
C VAL A 431 -29.42 10.31 2.30
N LEU A 432 -28.27 9.66 2.34
CA LEU A 432 -28.09 8.38 1.64
C LEU A 432 -28.96 7.28 2.25
N ALA A 433 -29.04 7.19 3.58
CA ALA A 433 -29.90 6.23 4.25
C ALA A 433 -31.40 6.46 4.01
N SER A 434 -31.84 7.72 3.86
CA SER A 434 -33.25 8.03 3.62
C SER A 434 -33.73 7.67 2.20
N GLN A 435 -32.81 7.42 1.27
CA GLN A 435 -33.12 6.95 -0.08
C GLN A 435 -33.40 5.44 -0.14
N THR A 436 -33.28 4.72 0.97
CA THR A 436 -33.60 3.29 1.04
C THR A 436 -34.86 3.02 1.88
N PRO A 437 -35.64 1.96 1.58
CA PRO A 437 -36.81 1.60 2.37
C PRO A 437 -36.44 1.26 3.83
N LYS A 438 -37.30 1.60 4.78
CA LYS A 438 -37.11 1.23 6.20
C LYS A 438 -36.99 -0.28 6.41
N SER A 439 -37.69 -1.07 5.60
CA SER A 439 -37.61 -2.53 5.60
C SER A 439 -36.21 -3.05 5.25
N TRP A 440 -35.43 -2.31 4.46
CA TRP A 440 -34.06 -2.70 4.10
C TRP A 440 -33.16 -2.75 5.33
N TRP A 441 -33.31 -1.80 6.26
CA TRP A 441 -32.57 -1.74 7.52
C TRP A 441 -33.05 -2.75 8.56
N THR A 442 -34.13 -3.48 8.28
CA THR A 442 -34.66 -4.49 9.20
C THR A 442 -33.86 -5.78 9.02
N ARG A 443 -33.19 -6.23 10.09
CA ARG A 443 -32.28 -7.37 10.02
C ARG A 443 -33.07 -8.68 9.77
N SER A 444 -32.74 -9.37 8.67
CA SER A 444 -33.22 -10.72 8.41
C SER A 444 -32.38 -11.72 9.20
N VAL A 445 -33.02 -12.64 9.92
CA VAL A 445 -32.31 -13.56 10.86
C VAL A 445 -31.78 -14.83 10.17
N GLU A 446 -32.25 -15.15 8.96
CA GLU A 446 -32.03 -16.48 8.38
C GLU A 446 -30.65 -16.67 7.72
N HIS A 447 -30.18 -15.74 6.89
CA HIS A 447 -28.95 -15.89 6.12
C HIS A 447 -28.26 -14.54 5.85
N VAL A 448 -26.92 -14.55 5.71
CA VAL A 448 -26.16 -13.36 5.31
C VAL A 448 -26.48 -13.00 3.86
N LYS A 449 -26.85 -11.73 3.66
CA LYS A 449 -27.08 -11.11 2.36
C LYS A 449 -26.01 -10.04 2.11
N PRO A 450 -25.74 -9.69 0.83
CA PRO A 450 -24.89 -8.55 0.47
C PRO A 450 -25.23 -7.26 1.24
N ASP A 451 -26.53 -7.00 1.44
CA ASP A 451 -27.03 -5.84 2.16
C ASP A 451 -26.46 -5.71 3.58
N HIS A 452 -26.31 -6.82 4.31
CA HIS A 452 -25.80 -6.80 5.68
C HIS A 452 -24.34 -6.32 5.75
N VAL A 453 -23.53 -6.61 4.72
CA VAL A 453 -22.15 -6.10 4.62
C VAL A 453 -22.17 -4.60 4.33
N VAL A 454 -23.07 -4.13 3.47
CA VAL A 454 -23.22 -2.70 3.16
C VAL A 454 -23.68 -1.91 4.38
N GLN A 455 -24.64 -2.44 5.14
CA GLN A 455 -25.15 -1.83 6.37
C GLN A 455 -24.07 -1.76 7.45
N PHE A 456 -23.27 -2.83 7.58
CA PHE A 456 -22.09 -2.81 8.45
C PHE A 456 -21.13 -1.66 8.07
N LEU A 457 -20.78 -1.53 6.78
CA LEU A 457 -19.92 -0.44 6.30
C LEU A 457 -20.52 0.95 6.57
N HIS A 458 -21.84 1.10 6.43
CA HIS A 458 -22.54 2.35 6.78
C HIS A 458 -22.34 2.70 8.26
N CYS A 459 -22.55 1.75 9.17
CA CYS A 459 -22.37 1.97 10.61
C CYS A 459 -20.90 2.29 10.94
N CYS A 460 -19.94 1.63 10.29
CA CYS A 460 -18.52 1.96 10.43
C CYS A 460 -18.20 3.41 10.05
N ILE A 461 -18.81 3.92 8.97
CA ILE A 461 -18.61 5.30 8.54
C ILE A 461 -19.26 6.28 9.51
N SER A 462 -20.47 6.00 9.99
CA SER A 462 -21.13 6.83 11.01
C SER A 462 -20.29 6.92 12.29
N MET A 463 -19.82 5.78 12.80
CA MET A 463 -18.90 5.70 13.93
C MET A 463 -17.66 6.58 13.69
N ARG A 464 -17.05 6.46 12.50
CA ARG A 464 -15.84 7.20 12.15
C ARG A 464 -16.05 8.72 12.04
N ILE A 465 -17.18 9.17 11.49
CA ILE A 465 -17.48 10.61 11.36
C ILE A 465 -17.45 11.29 12.73
N HIS A 466 -18.02 10.63 13.75
CA HIS A 466 -18.19 11.18 15.09
C HIS A 466 -17.07 10.84 16.07
N LEU A 467 -16.18 9.89 15.74
CA LEU A 467 -15.12 9.39 16.62
C LEU A 467 -14.32 10.50 17.31
N ALA A 468 -13.77 11.45 16.54
CA ALA A 468 -12.91 12.51 17.07
C ALA A 468 -13.62 13.37 18.12
N PHE A 469 -14.93 13.60 17.98
CA PHE A 469 -15.73 14.40 18.92
C PHE A 469 -16.29 13.56 20.07
N ALA A 470 -16.52 12.27 19.84
CA ALA A 470 -16.92 11.34 20.89
C ALA A 470 -15.81 11.12 21.92
N MET A 471 -14.54 11.19 21.49
CA MET A 471 -13.37 11.00 22.34
C MET A 471 -12.80 12.29 22.95
N ARG A 472 -13.32 13.47 22.56
CA ARG A 472 -12.89 14.76 23.12
C ARG A 472 -13.53 15.03 24.47
N LYS A 473 -12.78 15.69 25.34
CA LYS A 473 -13.33 16.32 26.54
C LYS A 473 -14.31 17.42 26.14
N ASP A 474 -15.44 17.44 26.81
CA ASP A 474 -16.55 18.34 26.49
C ASP A 474 -17.25 18.76 27.80
N PRO A 475 -16.63 19.68 28.57
CA PRO A 475 -17.19 20.13 29.84
C PRO A 475 -18.53 20.86 29.66
N ASP A 476 -18.72 21.53 28.51
CA ASP A 476 -19.89 22.36 28.20
C ASP A 476 -21.00 21.58 27.49
N GLY A 477 -20.78 20.31 27.12
CA GLY A 477 -21.77 19.48 26.46
C GLY A 477 -22.02 19.81 24.98
N GLU A 478 -21.12 20.53 24.31
CA GLU A 478 -21.24 20.94 22.91
C GLU A 478 -21.33 19.75 21.94
N TYR A 479 -20.72 18.62 22.28
CA TYR A 479 -20.59 17.45 21.40
C TYR A 479 -21.47 16.26 21.82
N ILE A 480 -22.49 16.48 22.66
CA ILE A 480 -23.43 15.44 23.14
C ILE A 480 -24.00 14.64 21.97
N TYR A 481 -24.44 15.32 20.90
CA TYR A 481 -25.00 14.68 19.71
C TYR A 481 -24.02 13.67 19.06
N SER A 482 -22.76 14.06 18.92
CA SER A 482 -21.74 13.17 18.35
C SER A 482 -21.40 12.01 19.27
N ARG A 483 -21.41 12.20 20.59
CA ARG A 483 -21.21 11.09 21.55
C ARG A 483 -22.33 10.06 21.44
N LEU A 484 -23.59 10.49 21.41
CA LEU A 484 -24.74 9.60 21.28
C LEU A 484 -24.74 8.87 19.93
N THR A 485 -24.56 9.60 18.84
CA THR A 485 -24.55 9.01 17.48
C THR A 485 -23.38 8.03 17.32
N CYS A 486 -22.18 8.36 17.81
CA CYS A 486 -21.03 7.44 17.78
C CYS A 486 -21.31 6.16 18.58
N ARG A 487 -21.91 6.28 19.77
CA ARG A 487 -22.29 5.12 20.60
C ARG A 487 -23.29 4.23 19.88
N GLU A 488 -24.38 4.79 19.33
CA GLU A 488 -25.39 4.03 18.57
C GLU A 488 -24.78 3.32 17.35
N ALA A 489 -23.87 4.00 16.64
CA ALA A 489 -23.13 3.40 15.54
C ALA A 489 -22.24 2.25 16.01
N CYS A 490 -21.53 2.40 17.13
CA CYS A 490 -20.71 1.33 17.70
C CYS A 490 -21.56 0.12 18.12
N GLU A 491 -22.70 0.33 18.77
CA GLU A 491 -23.65 -0.73 19.11
C GLU A 491 -24.09 -1.48 17.84
N SER A 492 -24.49 -0.74 16.80
CA SER A 492 -24.88 -1.33 15.51
C SER A 492 -23.74 -2.12 14.86
N VAL A 493 -22.51 -1.61 14.87
CA VAL A 493 -21.31 -2.31 14.36
C VAL A 493 -21.12 -3.63 15.11
N THR A 494 -21.20 -3.64 16.45
CA THR A 494 -21.04 -4.87 17.23
C THR A 494 -22.12 -5.90 16.92
N GLU A 495 -23.36 -5.47 16.71
CA GLU A 495 -24.45 -6.38 16.39
C GLU A 495 -24.32 -7.00 14.99
N TYR A 496 -24.04 -6.17 13.97
CA TYR A 496 -23.79 -6.67 12.61
C TYR A 496 -22.56 -7.57 12.58
N TYR A 497 -21.51 -7.22 13.32
CA TYR A 497 -20.32 -8.07 13.47
C TYR A 497 -20.67 -9.46 13.98
N ARG A 498 -21.42 -9.57 15.09
CA ARG A 498 -21.78 -10.87 15.68
C ARG A 498 -22.57 -11.73 14.69
N PHE A 499 -23.51 -11.13 13.97
CA PHE A 499 -24.30 -11.81 12.95
C PHE A 499 -23.43 -12.26 11.77
N LEU A 500 -22.69 -11.33 11.15
CA LEU A 500 -21.83 -11.61 9.99
C LEU A 500 -20.75 -12.65 10.33
N ARG A 501 -20.09 -12.52 11.48
CA ARG A 501 -18.96 -13.37 11.83
C ARG A 501 -19.36 -14.80 12.16
N ARG A 502 -20.57 -15.02 12.71
CA ARG A 502 -21.10 -16.37 12.96
C ARG A 502 -21.33 -17.13 11.67
N GLU A 503 -21.97 -16.50 10.70
CA GLU A 503 -22.35 -17.09 9.42
C GLU A 503 -21.20 -17.15 8.40
N LEU A 504 -20.32 -16.15 8.38
CA LEU A 504 -19.21 -16.11 7.44
C LEU A 504 -18.05 -17.05 7.86
N PRO A 505 -17.35 -17.68 6.89
CA PRO A 505 -16.20 -18.52 7.17
C PRO A 505 -15.07 -17.79 7.87
N SER A 506 -14.26 -18.52 8.64
CA SER A 506 -13.13 -17.91 9.36
C SER A 506 -12.09 -17.31 8.42
N GLY A 507 -11.75 -18.00 7.31
CA GLY A 507 -10.78 -17.53 6.31
C GLY A 507 -11.36 -16.71 5.15
N ILE A 508 -12.56 -16.14 5.28
CA ILE A 508 -13.00 -15.14 4.28
C ILE A 508 -12.12 -13.89 4.38
N PHE A 509 -11.77 -13.28 3.24
CA PHE A 509 -10.87 -12.11 3.23
C PHE A 509 -11.43 -10.89 3.99
N LEU A 510 -12.75 -10.84 4.21
CA LEU A 510 -13.42 -9.79 4.99
C LEU A 510 -13.24 -9.94 6.50
N SER A 511 -12.91 -11.14 7.01
CA SER A 511 -12.87 -11.41 8.46
C SER A 511 -12.09 -10.37 9.24
N ARG A 512 -10.89 -10.02 8.76
CA ARG A 512 -9.98 -9.11 9.46
C ARG A 512 -10.44 -7.66 9.39
N CYS A 513 -11.10 -7.30 8.30
CA CYS A 513 -11.79 -6.01 8.18
C CYS A 513 -12.90 -5.89 9.23
N LEU A 514 -13.69 -6.95 9.41
CA LEU A 514 -14.75 -7.00 10.42
C LEU A 514 -14.17 -6.95 11.83
N ASP A 515 -13.14 -7.76 12.11
CA ASP A 515 -12.47 -7.87 13.41
C ASP A 515 -11.84 -6.53 13.83
N LEU A 516 -11.22 -5.80 12.89
CA LEU A 516 -10.65 -4.47 13.16
C LEU A 516 -11.74 -3.45 13.54
N GLN A 517 -12.82 -3.42 12.76
CA GLN A 517 -13.89 -2.44 12.96
C GLN A 517 -14.66 -2.69 14.25
N VAL A 518 -14.92 -3.95 14.61
CA VAL A 518 -15.54 -4.27 15.90
C VAL A 518 -14.60 -4.00 17.07
N PHE A 519 -13.29 -4.22 16.92
CA PHE A 519 -12.30 -3.86 17.92
C PHE A 519 -12.36 -2.35 18.23
N ILE A 520 -12.33 -1.51 17.20
CA ILE A 520 -12.47 -0.05 17.32
C ILE A 520 -13.77 0.32 18.03
N ALA A 521 -14.91 -0.22 17.58
CA ALA A 521 -16.21 0.03 18.20
C ALA A 521 -16.26 -0.35 19.68
N THR A 522 -15.66 -1.50 20.03
CA THR A 522 -15.64 -2.02 21.40
C THR A 522 -14.79 -1.14 22.32
N VAL A 523 -13.61 -0.70 21.85
CA VAL A 523 -12.75 0.25 22.58
C VAL A 523 -13.47 1.57 22.81
N ILE A 524 -14.18 2.11 21.80
CA ILE A 524 -14.97 3.34 21.94
C ILE A 524 -16.08 3.16 22.98
N LEU A 525 -16.82 2.05 22.95
CA LEU A 525 -17.88 1.77 23.92
C LEU A 525 -17.34 1.69 25.35
N LEU A 526 -16.21 1.00 25.54
CA LEU A 526 -15.52 0.93 26.84
C LEU A 526 -15.12 2.33 27.31
N LEU A 527 -14.33 3.07 26.53
CA LEU A 527 -13.82 4.38 26.95
C LEU A 527 -14.94 5.39 27.21
N THR A 528 -15.93 5.49 26.32
CA THR A 528 -17.06 6.43 26.47
C THR A 528 -18.00 6.08 27.63
N SER A 529 -18.06 4.81 28.06
CA SER A 529 -18.83 4.40 29.24
C SER A 529 -18.15 4.75 30.57
N HIS A 530 -16.83 4.98 30.56
CA HIS A 530 -16.04 5.36 31.73
C HIS A 530 -15.71 6.86 31.80
N SER A 531 -15.72 7.58 30.68
CA SER A 531 -15.35 9.01 30.63
C SER A 531 -16.52 10.01 30.77
N SER A 532 -17.76 9.54 30.92
CA SER A 532 -18.93 10.44 30.99
C SER A 532 -18.96 11.28 32.28
N PRO A 533 -18.91 12.63 32.19
CA PRO A 533 -19.07 13.50 33.37
C PRO A 533 -20.50 13.37 33.90
N CYS A 534 -20.61 12.91 35.14
CA CYS A 534 -21.85 12.44 35.75
C CYS A 534 -22.77 13.60 36.20
N THR A 535 -24.01 13.61 35.72
CA THR A 535 -25.15 14.21 36.44
C THR A 535 -26.20 13.16 36.84
N ASP A 536 -26.29 12.01 36.14
CA ASP A 536 -27.25 10.92 36.40
C ASP A 536 -26.58 9.55 36.65
N LEU A 537 -26.24 9.27 37.91
CA LEU A 537 -25.60 8.03 38.37
C LEU A 537 -26.35 6.72 37.99
N PRO A 538 -27.71 6.65 38.00
CA PRO A 538 -28.44 5.42 37.64
C PRO A 538 -28.32 5.05 36.16
N ASN A 539 -28.39 6.04 35.26
CA ASN A 539 -28.27 5.83 33.82
C ASN A 539 -26.86 5.38 33.43
N LEU A 540 -25.83 5.90 34.11
CA LEU A 540 -24.45 5.47 33.91
C LEU A 540 -24.26 3.99 34.27
N ARG A 541 -24.85 3.52 35.39
CA ARG A 541 -24.73 2.11 35.82
C ARG A 541 -25.41 1.15 34.84
N THR A 542 -26.63 1.46 34.40
CA THR A 542 -27.36 0.68 33.39
C THR A 542 -26.60 0.62 32.07
N ASN A 543 -26.02 1.75 31.66
CA ASN A 543 -25.19 1.85 30.46
C ASN A 543 -23.91 1.01 30.55
N LYS A 544 -23.23 0.99 31.71
CA LYS A 544 -22.06 0.14 31.94
C LYS A 544 -22.41 -1.35 31.83
N VAL A 545 -23.51 -1.79 32.44
CA VAL A 545 -23.96 -3.20 32.36
C VAL A 545 -24.29 -3.61 30.92
N LYS A 546 -24.98 -2.74 30.15
CA LYS A 546 -25.27 -2.99 28.74
C LYS A 546 -24.00 -3.13 27.91
N VAL A 547 -23.04 -2.20 28.07
CA VAL A 547 -21.75 -2.24 27.38
C VAL A 547 -20.99 -3.49 27.75
N ASP A 548 -20.96 -3.88 29.03
CA ASP A 548 -20.27 -5.08 29.50
C ASP A 548 -20.79 -6.37 28.84
N SER A 549 -22.13 -6.48 28.71
CA SER A 549 -22.77 -7.59 28.01
C SER A 549 -22.39 -7.63 26.53
N VAL A 550 -22.42 -6.48 25.85
CA VAL A 550 -22.04 -6.38 24.43
C VAL A 550 -20.58 -6.77 24.22
N VAL A 551 -19.68 -6.24 25.06
CA VAL A 551 -18.23 -6.53 25.01
C VAL A 551 -17.99 -8.03 25.20
N THR A 552 -18.67 -8.65 26.16
CA THR A 552 -18.53 -10.09 26.44
C THR A 552 -18.96 -10.94 25.24
N GLN A 553 -20.11 -10.61 24.62
CA GLN A 553 -20.57 -11.31 23.41
C GLN A 553 -19.62 -11.13 22.21
N VAL A 554 -18.98 -9.96 22.07
CA VAL A 554 -17.95 -9.74 21.03
C VAL A 554 -16.72 -10.60 21.30
N ILE A 555 -16.24 -10.63 22.54
CA ILE A 555 -15.11 -11.47 22.96
C ILE A 555 -15.39 -12.94 22.65
N GLU A 556 -16.56 -13.45 22.98
CA GLU A 556 -16.95 -14.84 22.70
C GLU A 556 -16.84 -15.19 21.21
N VAL A 557 -17.43 -14.35 20.35
CA VAL A 557 -17.40 -14.57 18.90
C VAL A 557 -15.98 -14.47 18.34
N MET A 558 -15.19 -13.47 18.79
CA MET A 558 -13.81 -13.31 18.34
C MET A 558 -12.90 -14.45 18.80
N ASP A 559 -13.04 -14.93 20.04
CA ASP A 559 -12.25 -16.02 20.63
C ASP A 559 -12.58 -17.38 19.99
N GLU A 560 -13.86 -17.61 19.65
CA GLU A 560 -14.27 -18.78 18.85
C GLU A 560 -13.62 -18.75 17.47
N LYS A 561 -13.58 -17.59 16.82
CA LYS A 561 -13.08 -17.45 15.44
C LYS A 561 -11.56 -17.35 15.37
N SER A 562 -10.88 -16.86 16.41
CA SER A 562 -9.42 -16.87 16.51
C SER A 562 -8.89 -18.30 16.55
N LYS A 563 -9.56 -19.18 17.31
CA LYS A 563 -9.25 -20.62 17.35
C LYS A 563 -9.41 -21.32 16.01
N ASN A 564 -10.13 -20.73 15.05
CA ASN A 564 -10.39 -21.28 13.72
C ASN A 564 -9.41 -20.82 12.62
N THR A 565 -8.49 -19.90 12.93
CA THR A 565 -7.54 -19.35 11.94
C THR A 565 -6.11 -19.82 12.26
N ALA A 566 -5.43 -20.51 11.34
CA ALA A 566 -4.03 -20.95 11.55
C ALA A 566 -2.98 -19.88 11.22
N VAL A 567 -3.34 -18.87 10.45
CA VAL A 567 -2.38 -18.03 9.72
C VAL A 567 -2.21 -16.66 10.36
N SER A 568 -3.13 -16.24 11.24
CA SER A 568 -3.10 -14.89 11.82
C SER A 568 -3.59 -14.87 13.26
N HIS A 569 -2.75 -14.33 14.15
CA HIS A 569 -3.07 -14.07 15.56
C HIS A 569 -3.87 -12.76 15.77
N PHE A 570 -4.32 -12.09 14.70
CA PHE A 570 -4.97 -10.78 14.76
C PHE A 570 -6.17 -10.74 15.72
N ALA A 571 -7.14 -11.64 15.53
CA ALA A 571 -8.33 -11.69 16.39
C ALA A 571 -7.96 -11.99 17.85
N GLN A 572 -6.96 -12.84 18.09
CA GLN A 572 -6.48 -13.15 19.43
C GLN A 572 -5.86 -11.91 20.10
N HIS A 573 -5.05 -11.15 19.38
CA HIS A 573 -4.48 -9.89 19.89
C HIS A 573 -5.58 -8.88 20.23
N CYS A 574 -6.58 -8.69 19.35
CA CYS A 574 -7.72 -7.83 19.63
C CYS A 574 -8.46 -8.24 20.91
N VAL A 575 -8.73 -9.53 21.07
CA VAL A 575 -9.43 -10.06 22.25
C VAL A 575 -8.63 -9.83 23.53
N ASN A 576 -7.32 -10.12 23.51
CA ASN A 576 -6.45 -9.88 24.65
C ASN A 576 -6.43 -8.39 25.02
N SER A 577 -6.31 -7.50 24.03
CA SER A 577 -6.34 -6.05 24.26
C SER A 577 -7.68 -5.57 24.84
N ILE A 578 -8.81 -6.09 24.35
CA ILE A 578 -10.13 -5.74 24.90
C ILE A 578 -10.26 -6.22 26.35
N ARG A 579 -9.83 -7.45 26.67
CA ARG A 579 -9.88 -7.99 28.04
C ARG A 579 -9.05 -7.15 29.00
N SER A 580 -7.80 -6.86 28.64
CA SER A 580 -6.92 -6.07 29.51
C SER A 580 -7.39 -4.63 29.68
N LEU A 581 -7.94 -4.01 28.62
CA LEU A 581 -8.56 -2.68 28.74
C LEU A 581 -9.80 -2.70 29.64
N LYS A 582 -10.64 -3.73 29.52
CA LYS A 582 -11.82 -3.92 30.37
C LYS A 582 -11.42 -4.07 31.84
N GLU A 583 -10.43 -4.89 32.15
CA GLU A 583 -9.87 -5.05 33.50
C GLU A 583 -9.34 -3.72 34.04
N LEU A 584 -8.52 -3.00 33.25
CA LEU A 584 -8.01 -1.67 33.58
C LEU A 584 -9.10 -0.61 33.74
N LEU A 585 -10.33 -0.82 33.28
CA LEU A 585 -11.42 0.14 33.50
C LEU A 585 -12.32 -0.26 34.68
N GLN A 586 -12.28 -1.53 35.11
CA GLN A 586 -13.09 -2.07 36.20
C GLN A 586 -12.43 -1.97 37.58
N GLU A 587 -11.10 -1.93 37.68
CA GLU A 587 -10.42 -1.78 38.98
C GLU A 587 -10.69 -0.40 39.59
N ASP A 588 -11.54 -0.30 40.61
CA ASP A 588 -11.71 0.95 41.37
C ASP A 588 -10.40 1.33 42.08
N ASP A 589 -10.23 2.63 42.35
CA ASP A 589 -9.01 3.33 42.85
C ASP A 589 -8.41 2.80 44.17
N GLU A 590 -8.98 1.75 44.78
CA GLU A 590 -8.54 1.20 46.06
C GLU A 590 -7.70 -0.08 45.86
N GLY A 591 -6.41 0.13 45.53
CA GLY A 591 -5.35 -0.78 45.95
C GLY A 591 -4.80 -1.80 44.93
N SER A 592 -4.84 -1.54 43.62
CA SER A 592 -4.18 -2.41 42.63
C SER A 592 -2.80 -1.90 42.16
N ASN A 593 -1.87 -2.84 41.96
CA ASN A 593 -0.48 -2.62 41.51
C ASN A 593 -0.34 -2.32 40.00
N MET A 594 -1.42 -2.41 39.22
CA MET A 594 -1.35 -2.24 37.75
C MET A 594 -1.57 -0.79 37.34
N GLN A 595 -0.52 0.03 37.52
CA GLN A 595 -0.53 1.42 37.09
C GLN A 595 -0.33 1.58 35.58
N GLU A 596 0.16 0.55 34.89
CA GLU A 596 0.56 0.59 33.48
C GLU A 596 0.18 -0.69 32.74
N LEU A 597 -0.40 -0.53 31.55
CA LEU A 597 -0.89 -1.58 30.67
C LEU A 597 -0.22 -1.44 29.30
N THR A 598 0.47 -2.49 28.86
CA THR A 598 1.04 -2.55 27.51
C THR A 598 0.13 -3.37 26.60
N LEU A 599 -0.40 -2.75 25.55
CA LEU A 599 -1.27 -3.35 24.55
C LEU A 599 -0.56 -3.43 23.20
N LYS A 600 -0.45 -4.63 22.61
CA LYS A 600 -0.09 -4.77 21.20
C LYS A 600 -1.33 -4.57 20.34
N ILE A 601 -1.54 -3.34 19.88
CA ILE A 601 -2.71 -2.96 19.08
C ILE A 601 -2.40 -3.21 17.59
N PRO A 602 -3.21 -4.02 16.89
CA PRO A 602 -2.98 -4.29 15.49
C PRO A 602 -2.96 -3.02 14.63
N LEU A 603 -2.01 -2.93 13.70
CA LEU A 603 -1.77 -1.79 12.79
C LEU A 603 -1.35 -0.48 13.47
N LEU A 604 -1.38 -0.39 14.81
CA LEU A 604 -0.97 0.77 15.58
C LEU A 604 0.38 0.55 16.29
N GLY A 605 0.72 -0.70 16.63
CA GLY A 605 1.95 -1.05 17.32
C GLY A 605 1.73 -1.29 18.81
N ILE A 606 2.77 -1.11 19.61
CA ILE A 606 2.71 -1.28 21.07
C ILE A 606 2.28 0.04 21.70
N VAL A 607 1.19 0.00 22.47
CA VAL A 607 0.60 1.14 23.16
C VAL A 607 0.69 0.90 24.66
N HIS A 608 1.35 1.80 25.37
CA HIS A 608 1.34 1.82 26.83
C HIS A 608 0.23 2.75 27.31
N ILE A 609 -0.60 2.28 28.24
CA ILE A 609 -1.68 3.03 28.87
C ILE A 609 -1.39 3.07 30.36
N ARG A 610 -1.30 4.25 30.95
CA ARG A 610 -1.04 4.45 32.38
C ARG A 610 -2.23 5.14 33.04
N ARG A 611 -2.58 4.71 34.25
CA ARG A 611 -3.52 5.43 35.12
C ARG A 611 -2.79 6.59 35.78
N ASN A 612 -3.34 7.81 35.64
CA ASN A 612 -2.76 8.97 36.30
C ASN A 612 -3.25 9.01 37.76
N SER A 613 -2.33 8.87 38.71
CA SER A 613 -2.67 8.94 40.13
C SER A 613 -2.98 10.39 40.54
N TYR A 614 -4.14 10.63 41.16
CA TYR A 614 -4.41 11.90 41.84
C TYR A 614 -3.48 12.04 43.05
N ARG A 615 -2.33 12.73 42.89
CA ARG A 615 -1.66 13.32 44.05
C ARG A 615 -2.43 14.57 44.43
N SER A 616 -3.31 14.45 45.42
CA SER A 616 -3.76 15.59 46.21
C SER A 616 -2.53 16.37 46.64
N ARG A 617 -2.37 17.58 46.13
CA ARG A 617 -1.32 18.52 46.54
C ARG A 617 -1.65 18.96 47.97
N THR A 618 -1.38 18.11 48.95
CA THR A 618 -1.27 18.53 50.34
C THR A 618 -0.07 19.47 50.43
N GLN A 619 -0.36 20.65 50.95
CA GLN A 619 0.63 21.68 51.26
C GLN A 619 1.66 21.11 52.24
N ASP A 620 2.82 20.66 51.74
CA ASP A 620 4.05 20.66 52.53
C ASP A 620 4.81 21.95 52.22
N THR A 621 4.31 23.03 52.81
CA THR A 621 5.15 24.17 53.20
C THR A 621 6.09 23.68 54.29
N GLN A 622 7.30 23.28 53.94
CA GLN A 622 8.56 23.57 54.66
C GLN A 622 9.72 22.74 54.11
N ASN A 623 10.63 23.46 53.45
CA ASN A 623 12.08 23.25 53.34
C ASN A 623 12.58 23.40 51.90
N GLN A 624 12.69 24.65 51.46
CA GLN A 624 13.74 25.06 50.52
C GLN A 624 14.75 25.93 51.28
N PRO A 625 16.06 25.64 51.19
CA PRO A 625 17.07 26.67 51.35
C PRO A 625 17.19 27.44 50.02
N SER A 626 16.89 28.72 50.12
CA SER A 626 17.04 29.80 49.13
C SER A 626 18.47 30.00 48.64
N PHE A 627 18.64 30.48 47.39
CA PHE A 627 19.60 31.51 46.89
C PHE A 627 19.52 31.51 45.34
N GLY A 628 19.33 32.57 44.58
CA GLY A 628 19.03 33.99 44.79
C GLY A 628 18.82 34.60 43.39
N ILE A 629 17.73 35.33 43.19
CA ILE A 629 17.49 36.10 41.96
C ILE A 629 18.12 37.48 42.16
N LEU A 630 19.06 37.87 41.31
CA LEU A 630 19.37 39.29 41.11
C LEU A 630 18.54 39.78 39.92
N ALA A 631 17.49 40.51 40.23
CA ALA A 631 16.76 41.32 39.27
C ALA A 631 17.64 42.50 38.84
N ASN A 632 17.56 42.88 37.57
CA ASN A 632 17.51 44.31 37.28
C ASN A 632 16.60 44.60 36.09
N SER A 633 15.52 45.28 36.45
CA SER A 633 14.51 45.97 35.65
C SER A 633 15.10 47.07 34.77
N GLY A 634 14.50 47.32 33.60
CA GLY A 634 14.83 48.50 32.81
C GLY A 634 14.04 48.72 31.52
N LEU A 635 12.80 49.22 31.66
CA LEU A 635 12.08 50.15 30.77
C LEU A 635 11.70 49.77 29.31
N TRP A 636 10.39 49.88 29.06
CA TRP A 636 9.74 50.06 27.76
C TRP A 636 10.12 51.37 27.04
N LYS A 637 10.20 51.32 25.70
CA LYS A 637 9.66 52.36 24.78
C LYS A 637 9.21 51.75 23.43
N PRO A 638 8.13 52.28 22.79
CA PRO A 638 7.60 51.82 21.50
C PRO A 638 7.95 52.73 20.29
N ASN A 639 7.60 52.24 19.07
CA ASN A 639 7.66 52.86 17.72
C ASN A 639 9.06 52.91 17.05
N GLU A 640 9.28 52.75 15.74
CA GLU A 640 8.44 53.00 14.55
C GLU A 640 9.01 52.30 13.27
N GLN A 641 8.19 52.36 12.21
CA GLN A 641 8.20 51.76 10.86
C GLN A 641 9.48 51.93 9.98
N LEU A 642 9.77 50.98 9.05
CA LEU A 642 9.66 51.16 7.58
C LEU A 642 10.13 49.93 6.73
N LEU A 643 9.20 49.44 5.90
CA LEU A 643 9.27 49.03 4.47
C LEU A 643 10.50 48.33 3.84
N THR A 644 10.17 47.26 3.09
CA THR A 644 10.55 46.87 1.71
C THR A 644 11.51 45.70 1.41
N THR A 645 10.97 44.88 0.50
CA THR A 645 11.57 44.12 -0.62
C THR A 645 12.13 42.70 -0.43
N GLN A 646 11.47 41.80 -1.17
CA GLN A 646 11.93 40.54 -1.76
C GLN A 646 13.41 40.57 -2.18
N GLU A 647 14.14 39.48 -1.95
CA GLU A 647 14.56 38.55 -3.02
C GLU A 647 15.38 37.36 -2.49
N HIS A 648 15.44 36.35 -3.35
CA HIS A 648 15.92 35.00 -3.15
C HIS A 648 17.32 34.85 -2.54
N ARG A 649 17.47 33.84 -1.66
CA ARG A 649 18.73 33.10 -1.50
C ARG A 649 18.49 31.61 -1.26
N GLN A 650 18.84 30.82 -2.27
CA GLN A 650 19.23 29.41 -2.13
C GLN A 650 20.52 29.32 -1.31
N ILE A 651 20.56 28.52 -0.25
CA ILE A 651 21.73 27.73 0.21
C ILE A 651 21.20 26.51 1.03
N PRO A 652 22.02 25.51 1.39
CA PRO A 652 22.10 24.18 0.79
C PRO A 652 21.50 23.05 1.65
N LEU A 653 21.28 21.88 1.04
CA LEU A 653 21.00 20.61 1.72
C LEU A 653 22.16 20.28 2.68
N ASN A 654 21.88 20.32 3.98
CA ASN A 654 22.70 19.67 4.99
C ASN A 654 21.79 18.76 5.80
N ILE A 655 22.00 17.45 5.62
CA ILE A 655 21.35 16.37 6.35
C ILE A 655 21.93 16.42 7.77
N ASN A 656 21.13 16.89 8.72
CA ASN A 656 21.35 16.63 10.13
C ASN A 656 20.04 16.12 10.73
N SER A 657 20.04 14.83 10.99
CA SER A 657 19.17 14.13 11.93
C SER A 657 19.31 14.78 13.30
N ASN A 658 18.40 15.69 13.63
CA ASN A 658 18.03 16.09 14.99
C ASN A 658 16.90 17.12 14.89
N MET A 659 15.69 16.64 14.60
CA MET A 659 14.46 17.30 15.03
C MET A 659 13.71 16.31 15.91
N ALA A 660 14.18 16.19 17.15
CA ALA A 660 13.28 15.93 18.25
C ALA A 660 12.25 17.07 18.21
N SER A 661 11.04 16.74 17.77
CA SER A 661 9.89 17.61 17.90
C SER A 661 9.75 17.97 19.37
N ASN A 662 10.08 19.21 19.71
CA ASN A 662 9.62 19.88 20.93
C ASN A 662 8.09 19.93 20.87
N LEU A 663 7.45 18.81 21.21
CA LEU A 663 6.11 18.81 21.75
C LEU A 663 6.24 19.51 23.10
N GLN A 664 5.81 20.77 23.17
CA GLN A 664 5.43 21.33 24.45
C GLN A 664 4.44 20.34 25.08
N ALA A 665 4.82 19.77 26.22
CA ALA A 665 3.92 18.98 27.03
C ALA A 665 2.61 19.75 27.19
N PRO A 666 1.44 19.12 27.00
CA PRO A 666 0.19 19.77 27.37
C PRO A 666 0.31 20.14 28.85
N GLU A 667 -0.03 21.37 29.21
CA GLU A 667 -0.21 21.74 30.62
C GLU A 667 -1.11 20.66 31.27
N GLU A 668 -0.56 19.91 32.22
CA GLU A 668 -1.27 18.88 32.98
C GLU A 668 -2.42 19.56 33.75
N LEU A 669 -3.60 19.60 33.14
CA LEU A 669 -4.82 19.96 33.85
C LEU A 669 -5.33 18.75 34.66
N PRO A 670 -5.97 18.97 35.82
CA PRO A 670 -6.14 17.97 36.87
C PRO A 670 -7.12 16.82 36.58
N TRP A 671 -7.49 16.54 35.33
CA TRP A 671 -8.68 15.74 34.97
C TRP A 671 -8.43 14.71 33.87
N ASP A 672 -7.20 14.23 33.65
CA ASP A 672 -6.95 13.09 32.75
C ASP A 672 -6.71 11.82 33.57
N PRO A 673 -7.68 10.87 33.64
CA PRO A 673 -7.51 9.64 34.44
C PRO A 673 -6.56 8.63 33.80
N LEU A 674 -6.30 8.74 32.49
CA LEU A 674 -5.43 7.83 31.73
C LEU A 674 -4.48 8.65 30.83
N SER A 675 -3.22 8.25 30.77
CA SER A 675 -2.22 8.70 29.79
C SER A 675 -1.79 7.54 28.89
N TRP A 676 -1.28 7.82 27.69
CA TRP A 676 -0.80 6.77 26.79
C TRP A 676 0.39 7.22 25.95
N CYS A 677 1.22 6.27 25.51
CA CYS A 677 2.27 6.46 24.51
C CYS A 677 2.37 5.26 23.55
N ILE A 678 2.97 5.48 22.37
CA ILE A 678 3.19 4.43 21.35
C ILE A 678 4.69 4.25 21.19
N GLU A 679 5.16 3.00 21.11
CA GLU A 679 6.54 2.72 20.70
C GLU A 679 6.69 2.94 19.18
N ASP A 680 7.62 3.81 18.77
CA ASP A 680 7.91 4.08 17.36
C ASP A 680 8.63 2.87 16.71
N GLN A 681 7.86 1.95 16.14
CA GLN A 681 8.37 0.79 15.36
C GLN A 681 8.09 0.96 13.85
N TYR A 682 8.49 2.10 13.27
CA TYR A 682 8.29 2.34 11.83
C TYR A 682 9.08 1.37 10.93
N GLU A 683 10.20 0.81 11.40
CA GLU A 683 11.03 -0.12 10.61
C GLU A 683 10.39 -1.51 10.47
N ASP A 684 9.79 -2.06 11.53
CA ASP A 684 9.09 -3.35 11.49
C ASP A 684 7.89 -3.33 10.53
N PHE A 685 7.21 -2.18 10.41
CA PHE A 685 6.03 -2.00 9.56
C PHE A 685 6.31 -2.23 8.07
N PHE A 686 7.52 -1.91 7.58
CA PHE A 686 7.92 -2.15 6.19
C PHE A 686 8.57 -3.52 6.01
N GLN A 687 9.25 -4.03 7.03
CA GLN A 687 9.94 -5.31 6.98
C GLN A 687 8.91 -6.46 6.87
N ASP A 688 7.85 -6.44 7.66
CA ASP A 688 6.76 -7.44 7.61
C ASP A 688 5.98 -7.40 6.28
N ALA A 689 5.92 -6.24 5.62
CA ALA A 689 5.17 -6.06 4.38
C ALA A 689 5.95 -6.48 3.12
N LEU A 690 7.29 -6.49 3.19
CA LEU A 690 8.19 -6.69 2.04
C LEU A 690 8.99 -8.00 2.09
N MET A 691 9.10 -8.65 3.25
CA MET A 691 9.81 -9.93 3.36
C MET A 691 8.94 -11.10 2.92
N ALA A 692 9.53 -12.03 2.17
CA ALA A 692 8.88 -13.26 1.73
C ALA A 692 8.98 -14.39 2.76
N ASP A 693 9.76 -14.22 3.83
CA ASP A 693 10.05 -15.25 4.82
C ASP A 693 9.97 -14.66 6.23
N GLU A 694 8.92 -14.98 6.97
CA GLU A 694 9.07 -15.17 8.41
C GLU A 694 9.33 -16.65 8.65
N ILE A 695 10.61 -16.99 8.84
CA ILE A 695 10.95 -18.16 9.65
C ILE A 695 10.46 -17.82 11.06
N ASP A 696 9.58 -18.68 11.56
CA ASP A 696 8.99 -18.70 12.89
C ASP A 696 10.06 -18.62 14.01
N GLN A 697 10.57 -17.42 14.29
CA GLN A 697 11.66 -17.23 15.27
C GLN A 697 11.16 -17.23 16.73
N PHE A 698 9.86 -17.37 16.98
CA PHE A 698 9.33 -17.40 18.35
C PHE A 698 9.00 -18.80 18.90
N ALA A 699 9.31 -19.87 18.16
CA ALA A 699 9.14 -21.25 18.64
C ALA A 699 10.32 -21.80 19.48
N ILE A 700 11.42 -21.05 19.68
CA ILE A 700 12.63 -21.57 20.34
C ILE A 700 12.71 -21.26 21.85
N TRP A 701 11.84 -20.41 22.40
CA TRP A 701 11.97 -19.95 23.80
C TRP A 701 10.97 -20.58 24.80
N GLN A 702 10.47 -21.79 24.53
CA GLN A 702 9.63 -22.52 25.50
C GLN A 702 10.08 -23.95 25.84
N ASN A 703 11.24 -24.43 25.36
CA ASN A 703 11.73 -25.78 25.66
C ASN A 703 13.08 -25.81 26.37
N ASN A 704 13.22 -25.10 27.50
CA ASN A 704 14.33 -25.32 28.43
C ASN A 704 13.86 -25.28 29.88
N HIS A 705 13.02 -26.24 30.26
CA HIS A 705 12.96 -26.73 31.64
C HIS A 705 12.83 -28.26 31.62
N LEU A 706 13.98 -28.94 31.66
CA LEU A 706 14.07 -30.33 32.08
C LEU A 706 14.21 -30.37 33.61
N PRO A 707 13.58 -31.35 34.29
CA PRO A 707 13.62 -31.47 35.74
C PRO A 707 14.91 -32.15 36.22
N CYS A 708 15.44 -31.67 37.35
CA CYS A 708 16.08 -32.51 38.37
C CYS A 708 15.11 -32.61 39.54
#